data_AF-A0A3N1CQF0-F1
#
_entry.id   AF-A0A3N1CQF0-F1
#
_cell.length_a   1.000
_cell.length_b   1.000
_cell.length_c   1.000
_cell.angle_alpha   90.00
_cell.angle_beta   90.00
_cell.angle_gamma   90.00
#
_symmetry.space_group_name_H-M   'P 1'
#
loop_
_entity.id
_entity.type
_entity.pdbx_description
1 polymer ?
#
loop_
_entity_poly.entity_id
_entity_poly.type
_entity_poly.pdbx_seq_one_letter_code
_entity_poly.pdbx_strand_id
1 'polypeptide(L)'
;MYLKSLTLRGFKSFASSTTLRFEPGITCVVGPNGSGKSNVVDALAWVMGEQGAKSLRGGKMEDVIFAGTANRAPLGRAEVVLTIDNSDGALPIDYSEVTISRLMFRSGSSEYSINGDGCRLLDVQELLSDSGIGREMHVIIGQGQLDQVLNAGPEGRRAIVEEAAGVLKHRKRKEKALRKLDAMQANLTRVQDLTTELRRQLKPLGKQAEIARRAAMIQAELRDAKLRLLADDLVTLAAKIERETADEDSVRRRRAEVEAALATAQAREEHLDAESAEAAPVLAAVQETWFRLSSLQERLRGVADLAAERHRGATGFSGEERFGRDPEDLEREAEEVRAQEEVLAERLEEAQGTLEQAVGERAGAESALAAEDRRIQQLARAAAERRESLARQRAALDALRSRLQAAGAEIGRLTEARLAAEDRAVAALAEAAAFQSENEVDPRLAADLELAEAALAAAKESAAAARTAVEGPQRALKAAREQITAARTADQRAQKETTALQARIEALELGLGSAPDGGEALLSSGLAGVEGTLASALAVRPGAEAAIAAVLGALTEAVAVASLDTAAEALAFLGERGAAAGLVIGAAPKVPGTGDPCPSGGVWAAELVTVPEPLRPALDRLLEGVVVVDDPARAREIVAGEPRLRAVTRDGRLLGAHWARVGSSSGQGPLQMRASLDEAVAALGRAHEAAELSAASLEEAAEAEAEAQLAVEEAQALSAAAQAGVGQAQSELDGVRARLREADAAAAQEAKQEARLQAAAHAAGQEAERLAGNVRDAEDHRDTTAERLAEMEERYEADAEAEPEEEPDTEIREELAERVGELRGTEMEARLAVRTAEERAGALAGRADALDRQAEAERRNRALAVERRRRREEQARIARAVQDGAQIALARIARSLEVAVAEREDAERRRAAREEELKIVRGQVREYATQLERLVNVVHGSEVARAEQRLRLERLQEKALEEYGMEVEGLVAEYGPDQLVPPQDPEASPEPFDRAVQEKRAKAAERQMAQLGKVNPLALEEFAALEERHAFLTSQLEDLKKTRRDLFDIVKDVDQRVQEVFAAAYAETAEHFAGIFGRLFPGGEGSLSLTDPDDMLATGIEVAARPPGKKVKRLSLLSGGERSLVAIAFLVAVFKARPSPFYVLDEVEAALDDTNTQRLIGVFEELRDTSQLIVITHQKRTMEGADALYGVSMRGDGVSQVISQRLREAEPA
;
A
#
# COMPACT_ATOMS: atom_id res chain seq x y z
N MET A 1 26.93 -6.24 -27.24
CA MET A 1 25.88 -6.45 -26.25
C MET A 1 25.06 -5.19 -26.21
N TYR A 2 23.75 -5.29 -26.40
CA TYR A 2 22.84 -4.15 -26.25
C TYR A 2 21.45 -4.64 -25.84
N LEU A 3 20.62 -3.74 -25.30
CA LEU A 3 19.24 -4.06 -25.00
C LEU A 3 18.47 -4.15 -26.31
N LYS A 4 17.82 -5.29 -26.58
CA LYS A 4 17.08 -5.53 -27.83
C LYS A 4 15.60 -5.19 -27.67
N SER A 5 14.99 -5.64 -26.58
CA SER A 5 13.61 -5.28 -26.27
C SER A 5 13.26 -5.36 -24.80
N LEU A 6 12.29 -4.54 -24.38
CA LEU A 6 11.66 -4.56 -23.08
C LEU A 6 10.15 -4.70 -23.25
N THR A 7 9.57 -5.77 -22.72
CA THR A 7 8.12 -5.99 -22.70
C THR A 7 7.57 -5.80 -21.30
N LEU A 8 6.55 -4.95 -21.18
CA LEU A 8 5.89 -4.57 -19.94
C LEU A 8 4.46 -5.05 -19.96
N ARG A 9 4.03 -5.79 -18.93
CA ARG A 9 2.65 -6.26 -18.81
C ARG A 9 2.15 -6.10 -17.36
N GLY A 10 1.14 -5.27 -17.18
CA GLY A 10 0.57 -5.00 -15.85
C GLY A 10 1.51 -4.25 -14.91
N PHE A 11 2.55 -3.60 -15.44
CA PHE A 11 3.54 -2.86 -14.66
C PHE A 11 3.13 -1.38 -14.57
N LYS A 12 2.85 -0.90 -13.35
CA LYS A 12 2.46 0.49 -13.01
C LYS A 12 1.35 1.08 -13.88
N SER A 13 1.68 1.86 -14.91
CA SER A 13 0.71 2.48 -15.84
C SER A 13 0.51 1.70 -17.14
N PHE A 14 1.25 0.61 -17.36
CA PHE A 14 1.20 -0.25 -18.54
C PHE A 14 0.28 -1.45 -18.33
N ALA A 15 -1.04 -1.24 -18.49
CA ALA A 15 -2.04 -2.29 -18.30
C ALA A 15 -2.10 -3.32 -19.45
N SER A 16 -1.62 -2.97 -20.65
CA SER A 16 -1.55 -3.88 -21.80
C SER A 16 -0.11 -4.27 -22.07
N SER A 17 0.11 -5.46 -22.66
CA SER A 17 1.44 -5.88 -23.11
C SER A 17 2.01 -4.84 -24.07
N THR A 18 3.10 -4.20 -23.69
CA THR A 18 3.75 -3.11 -24.44
C THR A 18 5.22 -3.44 -24.60
N THR A 19 5.67 -3.57 -25.85
CA THR A 19 7.07 -3.92 -26.16
C THR A 19 7.79 -2.71 -26.75
N LEU A 20 8.89 -2.29 -26.12
CA LEU A 20 9.84 -1.31 -26.64
C LEU A 20 11.00 -2.06 -27.29
N ARG A 21 11.39 -1.67 -28.51
CA ARG A 21 12.51 -2.29 -29.25
C ARG A 21 13.69 -1.32 -29.32
N PHE A 22 14.72 -1.54 -28.52
CA PHE A 22 15.83 -0.59 -28.53
C PHE A 22 16.80 -0.89 -29.67
N GLU A 23 17.36 0.17 -30.23
CA GLU A 23 18.39 0.11 -31.26
C GLU A 23 19.73 0.59 -30.68
N PRO A 24 20.86 0.14 -31.25
CA PRO A 24 22.15 0.74 -30.95
C PRO A 24 22.13 2.25 -31.23
N GLY A 25 22.77 3.06 -30.37
CA GLY A 25 22.79 4.52 -30.47
C GLY A 25 22.01 5.22 -29.35
N ILE A 26 21.51 6.43 -29.62
CA ILE A 26 20.72 7.25 -28.68
C ILE A 26 19.23 7.04 -28.91
N THR A 27 18.58 6.35 -27.98
CA THR A 27 17.12 6.20 -27.94
C THR A 27 16.53 7.17 -26.92
N CYS A 28 15.72 8.12 -27.36
CA CYS A 28 15.02 9.05 -26.47
C CYS A 28 13.59 8.59 -26.18
N VAL A 29 13.22 8.47 -24.91
CA VAL A 29 11.83 8.21 -24.47
C VAL A 29 11.20 9.54 -24.06
N VAL A 30 10.14 9.95 -24.77
CA VAL A 30 9.54 11.28 -24.68
C VAL A 30 8.04 11.19 -24.42
N GLY A 31 7.43 12.25 -23.90
CA GLY A 31 6.00 12.27 -23.62
C GLY A 31 5.58 13.35 -22.62
N PRO A 32 4.27 13.61 -22.44
CA PRO A 32 3.76 14.58 -21.47
C PRO A 32 4.16 14.23 -20.03
N ASN A 33 4.21 15.22 -19.14
CA ASN A 33 4.44 14.95 -17.71
C ASN A 33 3.32 14.05 -17.16
N GLY A 34 3.71 13.03 -16.40
CA GLY A 34 2.76 12.02 -15.89
C GLY A 34 2.34 10.94 -16.90
N SER A 35 2.87 10.91 -18.14
CA SER A 35 2.47 9.90 -19.14
C SER A 35 3.00 8.48 -18.90
N GLY A 36 3.81 8.26 -17.86
CA GLY A 36 4.40 6.96 -17.51
C GLY A 36 5.84 6.74 -18.01
N LYS A 37 6.56 7.81 -18.37
CA LYS A 37 7.95 7.71 -18.87
C LYS A 37 8.91 7.06 -17.88
N SER A 38 8.98 7.57 -16.64
CA SER A 38 9.88 7.03 -15.60
C SER A 38 9.55 5.58 -15.22
N ASN A 39 8.33 5.11 -15.49
CA ASN A 39 7.96 3.71 -15.27
C ASN A 39 8.74 2.75 -16.19
N VAL A 40 9.27 3.22 -17.32
CA VAL A 40 10.14 2.41 -18.21
C VAL A 40 11.51 2.18 -17.55
N VAL A 41 12.08 3.21 -16.91
CA VAL A 41 13.32 3.09 -16.13
C VAL A 41 13.11 2.20 -14.92
N ASP A 42 12.00 2.38 -14.21
CA ASP A 42 11.67 1.55 -13.05
C ASP A 42 11.53 0.07 -13.43
N ALA A 43 10.98 -0.22 -14.63
CA ALA A 43 10.87 -1.59 -15.11
C ALA A 43 12.24 -2.22 -15.44
N LEU A 44 13.15 -1.45 -16.03
CA LEU A 44 14.53 -1.88 -16.28
C LEU A 44 15.27 -2.14 -14.95
N ALA A 45 15.16 -1.22 -13.98
CA ALA A 45 15.72 -1.40 -12.64
C ALA A 45 15.18 -2.66 -11.96
N TRP A 46 13.87 -2.86 -12.05
CA TRP A 46 13.18 -3.96 -11.39
C TRP A 46 13.54 -5.33 -11.97
N VAL A 47 13.58 -5.49 -13.29
CA VAL A 47 13.93 -6.78 -13.92
C VAL A 47 15.39 -7.16 -13.71
N MET A 48 16.28 -6.16 -13.59
CA MET A 48 17.73 -6.37 -13.35
C MET A 48 18.10 -6.67 -11.89
N GLY A 49 17.14 -6.64 -10.95
CA GLY A 49 17.37 -7.12 -9.58
C GLY A 49 17.20 -6.10 -8.46
N GLU A 50 16.67 -4.90 -8.73
CA GLU A 50 16.39 -3.91 -7.69
C GLU A 50 15.29 -4.41 -6.73
N GLN A 51 15.57 -4.36 -5.42
CA GLN A 51 14.68 -4.85 -4.36
C GLN A 51 14.02 -3.74 -3.54
N GLY A 52 14.48 -2.49 -3.64
CA GLY A 52 13.90 -1.38 -2.91
C GLY A 52 12.55 -0.94 -3.50
N ALA A 53 11.47 -1.02 -2.72
CA ALA A 53 10.20 -0.39 -3.12
C ALA A 53 10.37 1.13 -3.28
N LYS A 54 11.19 1.74 -2.42
CA LYS A 54 11.47 3.18 -2.40
C LYS A 54 12.27 3.64 -3.62
N SER A 55 13.21 2.84 -4.13
CA SER A 55 13.99 3.15 -5.34
C SER A 55 13.10 3.11 -6.59
N LEU A 56 12.09 2.24 -6.60
CA LEU A 56 11.06 2.15 -7.64
C LEU A 56 9.90 3.14 -7.45
N ARG A 57 10.06 4.20 -6.63
CA ARG A 57 9.02 5.22 -6.38
C ARG A 57 7.69 4.65 -5.86
N GLY A 58 7.74 3.56 -5.09
CA GLY A 58 6.60 2.92 -4.43
C GLY A 58 6.77 2.84 -2.90
N GLY A 59 5.68 2.57 -2.18
CA GLY A 59 5.72 2.34 -0.73
C GLY A 59 5.93 0.86 -0.38
N LYS A 60 5.35 -0.02 -1.18
CA LYS A 60 5.48 -1.49 -1.10
C LYS A 60 5.86 -2.06 -2.46
N MET A 61 6.45 -3.26 -2.46
CA MET A 61 6.80 -3.91 -3.74
C MET A 61 5.56 -4.16 -4.60
N GLU A 62 4.41 -4.49 -4.02
CA GLU A 62 3.11 -4.66 -4.70
C GLU A 62 2.66 -3.44 -5.54
N ASP A 63 3.15 -2.25 -5.22
CA ASP A 63 2.79 -1.00 -5.92
C ASP A 63 3.33 -0.94 -7.36
N VAL A 64 4.18 -1.90 -7.77
CA VAL A 64 4.59 -2.04 -9.18
C VAL A 64 3.49 -2.66 -10.05
N ILE A 65 2.42 -3.21 -9.48
CA ILE A 65 1.29 -3.81 -10.20
C ILE A 65 0.27 -2.72 -10.55
N PHE A 66 -0.26 -2.74 -11.79
CA PHE A 66 -1.27 -1.79 -12.26
C PHE A 66 -2.50 -1.75 -11.32
N ALA A 67 -2.69 -0.60 -10.66
CA ALA A 67 -3.67 -0.40 -9.60
C ALA A 67 -5.11 -0.13 -10.11
N GLY A 68 -5.32 -0.04 -11.43
CA GLY A 68 -6.62 0.28 -12.01
C GLY A 68 -6.79 1.77 -12.32
N THR A 69 -7.69 2.08 -13.26
CA THR A 69 -8.16 3.44 -13.58
C THR A 69 -9.69 3.44 -13.64
N ALA A 70 -10.34 4.60 -13.78
CA ALA A 70 -11.80 4.70 -13.85
C ALA A 70 -12.43 3.83 -14.96
N ASN A 71 -11.69 3.56 -16.04
CA ASN A 71 -12.14 2.77 -17.19
C ASN A 71 -11.50 1.37 -17.27
N ARG A 72 -10.62 0.96 -16.33
CA ARG A 72 -9.89 -0.32 -16.41
C ARG A 72 -9.58 -0.90 -15.03
N ALA A 73 -9.97 -2.17 -14.82
CA ALA A 73 -9.78 -2.86 -13.54
C ALA A 73 -8.29 -3.05 -13.17
N PRO A 74 -7.95 -3.08 -11.86
CA PRO A 74 -6.62 -3.45 -11.38
C PRO A 74 -6.22 -4.86 -11.86
N LEU A 75 -4.94 -5.05 -12.14
CA LEU A 75 -4.40 -6.36 -12.52
C LEU A 75 -3.84 -7.09 -11.28
N GLY A 76 -3.84 -8.43 -11.32
CA GLY A 76 -3.36 -9.27 -10.21
C GLY A 76 -1.86 -9.60 -10.25
N ARG A 77 -1.17 -9.26 -11.35
CA ARG A 77 0.25 -9.54 -11.56
C ARG A 77 0.92 -8.50 -12.44
N ALA A 78 2.22 -8.32 -12.25
CA ALA A 78 3.10 -7.56 -13.13
C ALA A 78 4.20 -8.46 -13.66
N GLU A 79 4.49 -8.34 -14.96
CA GLU A 79 5.51 -9.09 -15.66
C GLU A 79 6.35 -8.11 -16.49
N VAL A 80 7.68 -8.22 -16.33
CA VAL A 80 8.64 -7.48 -17.14
C VAL A 80 9.63 -8.47 -17.74
N VAL A 81 9.78 -8.40 -19.06
CA VAL A 81 10.67 -9.27 -19.85
C VAL A 81 11.69 -8.40 -20.57
N LEU A 82 12.97 -8.61 -20.29
CA LEU A 82 14.10 -7.93 -20.90
C LEU A 82 14.86 -8.90 -21.79
N THR A 83 15.03 -8.57 -23.06
CA THR A 83 15.84 -9.34 -24.00
C THR A 83 17.11 -8.58 -24.34
N ILE A 84 18.24 -9.22 -24.12
CA ILE A 84 19.59 -8.71 -24.36
C ILE A 84 20.19 -9.49 -25.53
N ASP A 85 20.76 -8.77 -26.49
CA ASP A 85 21.56 -9.38 -27.55
C ASP A 85 22.98 -9.63 -27.05
N ASN A 86 23.40 -10.90 -27.05
CA ASN A 86 24.70 -11.38 -26.58
C ASN A 86 25.56 -11.91 -27.74
N SER A 87 25.36 -11.41 -28.97
CA SER A 87 26.11 -11.88 -30.15
C SER A 87 27.63 -11.64 -30.04
N ASP A 88 28.06 -10.72 -29.17
CA ASP A 88 29.47 -10.44 -28.86
C ASP A 88 30.04 -11.28 -27.71
N GLY A 89 29.24 -12.15 -27.08
CA GLY A 89 29.69 -13.08 -26.04
C GLY A 89 30.07 -12.43 -24.71
N ALA A 90 29.56 -11.23 -24.44
CA ALA A 90 29.86 -10.49 -23.21
C ALA A 90 29.26 -11.15 -21.95
N LEU A 91 28.16 -11.89 -22.08
CA LEU A 91 27.60 -12.73 -21.02
C LEU A 91 28.14 -14.16 -21.13
N PRO A 92 28.50 -14.81 -20.01
CA PRO A 92 29.02 -16.18 -19.96
C PRO A 92 27.92 -17.23 -20.16
N ILE A 93 27.15 -17.13 -21.24
CA ILE A 93 26.13 -18.09 -21.66
C ILE A 93 26.21 -18.28 -23.18
N ASP A 94 26.14 -19.53 -23.64
CA ASP A 94 26.26 -19.92 -25.05
C ASP A 94 25.07 -19.49 -25.95
N TYR A 95 24.13 -18.69 -25.44
CA TYR A 95 23.00 -18.17 -26.21
C TYR A 95 23.32 -16.79 -26.78
N SER A 96 23.03 -16.60 -28.07
CA SER A 96 23.14 -15.31 -28.76
C SER A 96 22.12 -14.28 -28.29
N GLU A 97 21.02 -14.73 -27.66
CA GLU A 97 20.01 -13.88 -27.03
C GLU A 97 19.70 -14.38 -25.63
N VAL A 98 19.71 -13.46 -24.66
CA VAL A 98 19.41 -13.76 -23.26
C VAL A 98 18.17 -12.99 -22.85
N THR A 99 17.13 -13.71 -22.43
CA THR A 99 15.86 -13.14 -21.96
C THR A 99 15.74 -13.31 -20.45
N ILE A 100 15.73 -12.20 -19.72
CA ILE A 100 15.52 -12.16 -18.28
C ILE A 100 14.09 -11.72 -18.04
N SER A 101 13.31 -12.50 -17.29
CA SER A 101 11.96 -12.10 -16.90
C SER A 101 11.78 -12.12 -15.38
N ARG A 102 11.00 -11.14 -14.90
CA ARG A 102 10.58 -11.05 -13.50
C ARG A 102 9.07 -10.97 -13.46
N LEU A 103 8.46 -11.90 -12.72
CA LEU A 103 7.03 -11.99 -12.50
C LEU A 103 6.72 -11.74 -11.03
N MET A 104 5.70 -10.94 -10.74
CA MET A 104 5.28 -10.70 -9.35
C MET A 104 3.76 -10.66 -9.22
N PHE A 105 3.28 -11.29 -8.16
CA PHE A 105 1.86 -11.40 -7.83
C PHE A 105 1.50 -10.48 -6.67
N ARG A 106 0.21 -10.13 -6.56
CA ARG A 106 -0.30 -9.30 -5.46
C ARG A 106 -0.20 -9.99 -4.08
N SER A 107 0.10 -11.28 -4.03
CA SER A 107 0.43 -12.04 -2.82
C SER A 107 1.82 -11.74 -2.24
N GLY A 108 2.66 -10.99 -2.98
CA GLY A 108 4.04 -10.66 -2.58
C GLY A 108 5.10 -11.66 -3.05
N SER A 109 4.73 -12.74 -3.75
CA SER A 109 5.70 -13.65 -4.38
C SER A 109 6.29 -13.05 -5.66
N SER A 110 7.62 -13.19 -5.81
CA SER A 110 8.39 -12.76 -6.99
C SER A 110 9.18 -13.93 -7.54
N GLU A 111 9.11 -14.15 -8.84
CA GLU A 111 9.79 -15.22 -9.56
C GLU A 111 10.71 -14.62 -10.63
N TYR A 112 11.91 -15.18 -10.76
CA TYR A 112 12.89 -14.83 -11.79
C TYR A 112 13.08 -15.99 -12.75
N SER A 113 13.22 -15.70 -14.03
CA SER A 113 13.64 -16.69 -15.02
C SER A 113 14.63 -16.12 -16.04
N ILE A 114 15.55 -16.98 -16.47
CA ILE A 114 16.50 -16.73 -17.57
C ILE A 114 16.13 -17.70 -18.69
N ASN A 115 15.82 -17.18 -19.88
CA ASN A 115 15.38 -17.96 -21.04
C ASN A 115 14.19 -18.91 -20.78
N GLY A 116 13.37 -18.61 -19.77
CA GLY A 116 12.22 -19.42 -19.37
C GLY A 116 12.47 -20.35 -18.17
N ASP A 117 13.72 -20.57 -17.77
CA ASP A 117 14.08 -21.43 -16.64
C ASP A 117 14.10 -20.63 -15.32
N GLY A 118 13.42 -21.14 -14.30
CA GLY A 118 13.35 -20.51 -12.97
C GLY A 118 14.72 -20.46 -12.30
N CYS A 119 15.11 -19.27 -11.82
CA CYS A 119 16.42 -19.04 -11.20
C CYS A 119 16.29 -18.17 -9.94
N ARG A 120 17.35 -18.10 -9.14
CA ARG A 120 17.41 -17.22 -7.98
C ARG A 120 17.93 -15.84 -8.41
N LEU A 121 17.60 -14.81 -7.63
CA LEU A 121 18.14 -13.47 -7.84
C LEU A 121 19.68 -13.46 -7.86
N LEU A 122 20.33 -14.32 -7.06
CA LEU A 122 21.79 -14.43 -7.03
C LEU A 122 22.35 -14.83 -8.41
N ASP A 123 21.67 -15.71 -9.13
CA ASP A 123 22.10 -16.22 -10.43
C ASP A 123 21.99 -15.12 -11.51
N VAL A 124 20.92 -14.31 -11.46
CA VAL A 124 20.75 -13.12 -12.31
C VAL A 124 21.82 -12.06 -12.00
N GLN A 125 22.11 -11.82 -10.72
CA GLN A 125 23.13 -10.86 -10.28
C GLN A 125 24.55 -11.31 -10.67
N GLU A 126 24.85 -12.60 -10.58
CA GLU A 126 26.15 -13.16 -10.96
C GLU A 126 26.36 -13.07 -12.49
N LEU A 127 25.33 -13.40 -13.26
CA LEU A 127 25.31 -13.26 -14.72
C LEU A 127 25.58 -11.81 -15.19
N LEU A 128 24.92 -10.84 -14.56
CA LEU A 128 25.04 -9.42 -14.90
C LEU A 128 26.31 -8.77 -14.34
N SER A 129 26.92 -9.32 -13.28
CA SER A 129 28.13 -8.77 -12.66
C SER A 129 29.38 -8.87 -13.56
N ASP A 130 29.46 -9.85 -14.45
CA ASP A 130 30.62 -10.03 -15.33
C ASP A 130 30.55 -9.18 -16.62
N SER A 131 29.37 -8.66 -16.97
CA SER A 131 29.14 -7.77 -18.12
C SER A 131 29.17 -6.27 -17.77
N GLY A 132 29.49 -5.92 -16.52
CA GLY A 132 29.54 -4.53 -16.04
C GLY A 132 28.22 -4.00 -15.46
N ILE A 133 27.18 -4.83 -15.33
CA ILE A 133 25.82 -4.44 -14.88
C ILE A 133 25.60 -4.86 -13.42
N GLY A 134 26.51 -4.49 -12.52
CA GLY A 134 26.61 -4.99 -11.14
C GLY A 134 25.42 -4.67 -10.18
N ARG A 135 25.51 -5.19 -8.95
CA ARG A 135 24.44 -5.18 -7.91
C ARG A 135 23.91 -3.78 -7.50
N GLU A 136 24.69 -2.72 -7.67
CA GLU A 136 24.30 -1.32 -7.39
C GLU A 136 24.24 -0.45 -8.66
N MET A 137 23.99 -1.08 -9.82
CA MET A 137 23.45 -0.50 -11.06
C MET A 137 23.86 0.95 -11.35
N HIS A 138 25.15 1.20 -11.55
CA HIS A 138 25.69 2.48 -12.05
C HIS A 138 25.27 2.80 -13.50
N VAL A 139 24.50 1.91 -14.14
CA VAL A 139 23.97 2.03 -15.50
C VAL A 139 22.70 2.90 -15.56
N ILE A 140 21.93 2.98 -14.47
CA ILE A 140 20.69 3.76 -14.41
C ILE A 140 20.92 5.02 -13.59
N ILE A 141 20.79 6.19 -14.21
CA ILE A 141 21.06 7.48 -13.60
C ILE A 141 19.78 8.29 -13.54
N GLY A 142 19.24 8.41 -12.33
CA GLY A 142 18.12 9.30 -12.05
C GLY A 142 18.50 10.46 -11.14
N GLN A 143 17.55 11.37 -10.93
CA GLN A 143 17.70 12.54 -10.06
C GLN A 143 18.22 12.20 -8.64
N GLY A 144 17.80 11.05 -8.07
CA GLY A 144 18.22 10.63 -6.73
C GLY A 144 19.70 10.20 -6.62
N GLN A 145 20.26 9.60 -7.67
CA GLN A 145 21.66 9.16 -7.67
C GLN A 145 22.62 10.34 -7.87
N LEU A 146 22.21 11.35 -8.65
CA LEU A 146 22.92 12.63 -8.76
C LEU A 146 23.06 13.31 -7.39
N ASP A 147 21.98 13.36 -6.60
CA ASP A 147 22.01 13.90 -5.23
C ASP A 147 22.84 13.03 -4.26
N GLN A 148 22.86 11.70 -4.44
CA GLN A 148 23.67 10.80 -3.63
C GLN A 148 25.18 10.99 -3.87
N VAL A 149 25.61 11.12 -5.13
CA VAL A 149 27.00 11.41 -5.52
C VAL A 149 27.47 12.76 -4.94
N LEU A 150 26.56 13.75 -4.92
CA LEU A 150 26.83 15.07 -4.38
C LEU A 150 27.00 15.07 -2.86
N ASN A 151 26.16 14.31 -2.15
CA ASN A 151 26.16 14.25 -0.68
C ASN A 151 27.07 13.16 -0.09
N ALA A 152 27.61 12.24 -0.90
CA ALA A 152 28.52 11.19 -0.45
C ALA A 152 29.84 11.77 0.11
N GLY A 153 30.37 11.14 1.17
CA GLY A 153 31.73 11.39 1.65
C GLY A 153 32.81 10.88 0.68
N PRO A 154 34.09 11.18 0.92
CA PRO A 154 35.20 10.75 0.07
C PRO A 154 35.28 9.23 -0.16
N GLU A 155 34.93 8.43 0.85
CA GLU A 155 34.86 6.96 0.75
C GLU A 155 33.69 6.49 -0.12
N GLY A 156 32.54 7.17 -0.07
CA GLY A 156 31.39 6.86 -0.92
C GLY A 156 31.64 7.13 -2.40
N ARG A 157 32.42 8.17 -2.72
CA ARG A 157 32.84 8.46 -4.11
C ARG A 157 33.92 7.49 -4.61
N ARG A 158 34.78 6.99 -3.72
CA ARG A 158 35.74 5.90 -4.01
C ARG A 158 34.98 4.62 -4.40
N ALA A 159 33.93 4.27 -3.66
CA ALA A 159 33.14 3.08 -3.92
C ALA A 159 32.56 3.05 -5.35
N ILE A 160 32.11 4.20 -5.87
CA ILE A 160 31.60 4.34 -7.25
C ILE A 160 32.69 4.03 -8.29
N VAL A 161 33.91 4.52 -8.08
CA VAL A 161 35.04 4.27 -8.99
C VAL A 161 35.53 2.81 -8.86
N GLU A 162 35.54 2.25 -7.66
CA GLU A 162 35.88 0.83 -7.43
C GLU A 162 34.88 -0.14 -8.07
N GLU A 163 33.59 0.21 -8.02
CA GLU A 163 32.51 -0.56 -8.61
C GLU A 163 32.60 -0.53 -10.15
N ALA A 164 32.73 0.66 -10.74
CA ALA A 164 32.89 0.82 -12.19
C ALA A 164 34.17 0.14 -12.71
N ALA A 165 35.23 0.10 -11.89
CA ALA A 165 36.47 -0.60 -12.21
C ALA A 165 36.39 -2.12 -12.02
N GLY A 166 35.26 -2.67 -11.55
CA GLY A 166 35.04 -4.10 -11.37
C GLY A 166 35.89 -4.74 -10.27
N VAL A 167 36.41 -3.93 -9.34
CA VAL A 167 37.40 -4.33 -8.33
C VAL A 167 36.73 -5.06 -7.15
N LEU A 168 35.42 -4.91 -7.00
CA LEU A 168 34.62 -5.49 -5.91
C LEU A 168 34.68 -7.02 -5.87
N LYS A 169 34.73 -7.69 -7.04
CA LYS A 169 34.90 -9.17 -7.13
C LYS A 169 36.29 -9.62 -6.67
N HIS A 170 37.31 -8.83 -7.00
CA HIS A 170 38.70 -9.07 -6.61
C HIS A 170 38.89 -8.87 -5.10
N ARG A 171 38.23 -7.88 -4.49
CA ARG A 171 38.22 -7.65 -3.04
C ARG A 171 37.55 -8.79 -2.26
N LYS A 172 36.41 -9.31 -2.73
CA LYS A 172 35.77 -10.50 -2.13
C LYS A 172 36.60 -11.78 -2.32
N ARG A 173 37.23 -11.96 -3.50
CA ARG A 173 38.16 -13.07 -3.75
C ARG A 173 39.39 -12.99 -2.84
N LYS A 174 39.94 -11.78 -2.63
CA LYS A 174 41.01 -11.51 -1.66
C LYS A 174 40.58 -11.87 -0.25
N GLU A 175 39.42 -11.41 0.21
CA GLU A 175 38.95 -11.69 1.57
C GLU A 175 38.73 -13.20 1.81
N LYS A 176 38.21 -13.91 0.80
CA LYS A 176 38.09 -15.36 0.80
C LYS A 176 39.45 -16.07 0.75
N ALA A 177 40.41 -15.56 -0.04
CA ALA A 177 41.76 -16.09 -0.15
C ALA A 177 42.57 -15.86 1.14
N LEU A 178 42.47 -14.70 1.79
CA LEU A 178 43.10 -14.37 3.07
C LEU A 178 42.62 -15.29 4.19
N ARG A 179 41.29 -15.48 4.33
CA ARG A 179 40.74 -16.45 5.29
C ARG A 179 41.24 -17.88 5.04
N LYS A 180 41.48 -18.26 3.77
CA LYS A 180 42.01 -19.57 3.39
C LYS A 180 43.53 -19.67 3.60
N LEU A 181 44.26 -18.58 3.42
CA LEU A 181 45.71 -18.47 3.61
C LEU A 181 46.07 -18.52 5.11
N ASP A 182 45.30 -17.85 5.96
CA ASP A 182 45.44 -17.92 7.42
C ASP A 182 45.17 -19.34 7.95
N ALA A 183 44.14 -20.01 7.43
CA ALA A 183 43.87 -21.41 7.74
C ALA A 183 44.98 -22.36 7.23
N MET A 184 45.54 -22.11 6.04
CA MET A 184 46.63 -22.93 5.48
C MET A 184 47.97 -22.67 6.16
N GLN A 185 48.21 -21.47 6.70
CA GLN A 185 49.47 -21.11 7.37
C GLN A 185 49.69 -21.94 8.64
N ALA A 186 48.63 -22.22 9.41
CA ALA A 186 48.69 -23.12 10.57
C ALA A 186 49.03 -24.57 10.14
N ASN A 187 48.43 -25.04 9.04
CA ASN A 187 48.66 -26.39 8.53
C ASN A 187 50.04 -26.57 7.87
N LEU A 188 50.52 -25.58 7.13
CA LEU A 188 51.84 -25.60 6.52
C LEU A 188 52.96 -25.56 7.56
N THR A 189 52.80 -24.74 8.60
CA THR A 189 53.76 -24.70 9.72
C THR A 189 53.85 -26.07 10.38
N ARG A 190 52.69 -26.71 10.61
CA ARG A 190 52.61 -28.06 11.19
C ARG A 190 53.23 -29.15 10.30
N VAL A 191 53.00 -29.12 8.99
CA VAL A 191 53.58 -30.10 8.05
C VAL A 191 55.07 -29.84 7.80
N GLN A 192 55.50 -28.57 7.76
CA GLN A 192 56.92 -28.20 7.70
C GLN A 192 57.70 -28.66 8.92
N ASP A 193 57.11 -28.52 10.09
CA ASP A 193 57.67 -29.03 11.32
C ASP A 193 57.74 -30.56 11.25
N LEU A 194 56.65 -31.24 10.86
CA LEU A 194 56.62 -32.70 10.70
C LEU A 194 57.66 -33.26 9.70
N THR A 195 57.85 -32.65 8.53
CA THR A 195 58.80 -33.15 7.52
C THR A 195 60.25 -32.85 7.92
N THR A 196 60.49 -31.71 8.57
CA THR A 196 61.81 -31.37 9.12
C THR A 196 62.15 -32.26 10.33
N GLU A 197 61.13 -32.63 11.11
CA GLU A 197 61.20 -33.62 12.19
C GLU A 197 61.51 -35.03 11.62
N LEU A 198 60.80 -35.48 10.58
CA LEU A 198 61.00 -36.80 9.95
C LEU A 198 62.36 -36.95 9.24
N ARG A 199 62.84 -35.92 8.50
CA ARG A 199 64.17 -35.92 7.86
C ARG A 199 65.31 -35.98 8.88
N ARG A 200 65.07 -35.41 10.06
CA ARG A 200 65.96 -35.43 11.22
C ARG A 200 65.88 -36.76 11.98
N GLN A 201 64.82 -37.56 11.81
CA GLN A 201 64.63 -38.89 12.40
C GLN A 201 65.23 -40.04 11.54
N LEU A 202 65.32 -39.91 10.22
CA LEU A 202 65.88 -40.95 9.31
C LEU A 202 67.39 -41.21 9.49
N LYS A 203 68.21 -40.17 9.66
CA LYS A 203 69.68 -40.29 9.79
C LYS A 203 70.14 -40.87 11.14
N PRO A 204 69.43 -40.61 12.27
CA PRO A 204 69.64 -41.30 13.54
C PRO A 204 69.12 -42.74 13.57
N LEU A 205 67.99 -43.08 12.94
CA LEU A 205 67.42 -44.43 13.01
C LEU A 205 68.39 -45.54 12.54
N GLY A 206 69.20 -45.25 11.51
CA GLY A 206 70.28 -46.16 11.05
C GLY A 206 71.43 -46.35 12.05
N LYS A 207 71.63 -45.44 13.01
CA LYS A 207 72.54 -45.60 14.17
C LYS A 207 71.85 -46.24 15.39
N GLN A 208 70.52 -46.26 15.41
CA GLN A 208 69.71 -46.62 16.57
C GLN A 208 69.47 -48.13 16.77
N ALA A 209 69.71 -48.95 15.75
CA ALA A 209 69.64 -50.41 15.84
C ALA A 209 70.76 -51.02 16.72
N GLU A 210 71.91 -50.35 16.84
CA GLU A 210 72.99 -50.75 17.77
C GLU A 210 72.78 -50.24 19.20
N ILE A 211 72.27 -49.02 19.30
CA ILE A 211 71.87 -48.32 20.52
C ILE A 211 70.79 -49.17 21.25
N ALA A 212 69.92 -49.87 20.48
CA ALA A 212 68.83 -50.81 20.86
C ALA A 212 69.05 -51.79 22.04
N ARG A 213 70.30 -52.15 22.38
CA ARG A 213 70.63 -53.06 23.50
C ARG A 213 70.90 -52.40 24.85
N ARG A 214 71.27 -51.10 24.92
CA ARG A 214 71.64 -50.42 26.18
C ARG A 214 70.49 -49.74 26.92
N ALA A 215 69.38 -49.38 26.26
CA ALA A 215 68.29 -48.71 26.97
C ALA A 215 67.26 -49.63 27.64
N ALA A 216 67.31 -50.94 27.46
CA ALA A 216 66.43 -51.82 28.23
C ALA A 216 66.60 -51.63 29.76
N MET A 217 67.81 -51.27 30.22
CA MET A 217 68.14 -51.05 31.64
C MET A 217 67.76 -49.64 32.13
N ILE A 218 67.95 -48.61 31.32
CA ILE A 218 67.55 -47.21 31.62
C ILE A 218 66.04 -47.00 31.46
N GLN A 219 65.36 -47.84 30.68
CA GLN A 219 63.89 -47.88 30.57
C GLN A 219 63.20 -48.20 31.90
N ALA A 220 63.82 -48.99 32.79
CA ALA A 220 63.25 -49.34 34.09
C ALA A 220 63.25 -48.13 35.07
N GLU A 221 64.35 -47.38 35.14
CA GLU A 221 64.42 -46.14 35.95
C GLU A 221 63.54 -45.02 35.36
N LEU A 222 63.46 -44.96 34.02
CA LEU A 222 62.56 -44.04 33.33
C LEU A 222 61.08 -44.37 33.59
N ARG A 223 60.75 -45.65 33.77
CA ARG A 223 59.38 -46.12 34.07
C ARG A 223 58.92 -45.66 35.46
N ASP A 224 59.73 -45.78 36.52
CA ASP A 224 59.39 -45.27 37.87
C ASP A 224 59.18 -43.75 37.89
N ALA A 225 60.10 -42.98 37.30
CA ALA A 225 59.97 -41.53 37.26
C ALA A 225 58.77 -41.06 36.41
N LYS A 226 58.45 -41.78 35.31
CA LYS A 226 57.28 -41.48 34.47
C LYS A 226 55.96 -41.84 35.13
N LEU A 227 55.88 -42.94 35.89
CA LEU A 227 54.69 -43.30 36.64
C LEU A 227 54.35 -42.27 37.73
N ARG A 228 55.37 -41.73 38.43
CA ARG A 228 55.18 -40.66 39.43
C ARG A 228 54.76 -39.32 38.81
N LEU A 229 55.33 -38.96 37.66
CA LEU A 229 54.90 -37.76 36.92
C LEU A 229 53.51 -37.93 36.31
N LEU A 230 53.15 -39.13 35.85
CA LEU A 230 51.83 -39.45 35.33
C LEU A 230 50.77 -39.40 36.46
N ALA A 231 51.11 -39.89 37.66
CA ALA A 231 50.26 -39.77 38.84
C ALA A 231 50.04 -38.30 39.25
N ASP A 232 51.09 -37.47 39.24
CA ASP A 232 51.00 -36.03 39.49
C ASP A 232 50.19 -35.27 38.42
N ASP A 233 50.36 -35.62 37.14
CA ASP A 233 49.58 -35.04 36.04
C ASP A 233 48.09 -35.44 36.11
N LEU A 234 47.78 -36.67 36.52
CA LEU A 234 46.40 -37.14 36.75
C LEU A 234 45.75 -36.40 37.94
N VAL A 235 46.45 -36.26 39.07
CA VAL A 235 45.96 -35.53 40.24
C VAL A 235 45.79 -34.04 39.94
N THR A 236 46.73 -33.43 39.22
CA THR A 236 46.67 -32.02 38.82
C THR A 236 45.55 -31.75 37.83
N LEU A 237 45.35 -32.64 36.85
CA LEU A 237 44.27 -32.52 35.86
C LEU A 237 42.90 -32.75 36.51
N ALA A 238 42.78 -33.70 37.43
CA ALA A 238 41.56 -33.92 38.21
C ALA A 238 41.19 -32.69 39.06
N ALA A 239 42.16 -32.12 39.80
CA ALA A 239 41.96 -30.91 40.60
C ALA A 239 41.69 -29.64 39.76
N LYS A 240 42.10 -29.64 38.48
CA LYS A 240 41.78 -28.58 37.52
C LYS A 240 40.35 -28.73 36.99
N ILE A 241 39.94 -29.94 36.63
CA ILE A 241 38.56 -30.25 36.22
C ILE A 241 37.58 -29.88 37.34
N GLU A 242 37.90 -30.17 38.60
CA GLU A 242 37.05 -29.82 39.75
C GLU A 242 36.88 -28.30 39.92
N ARG A 243 37.96 -27.52 39.78
CA ARG A 243 37.91 -26.05 39.81
C ARG A 243 37.11 -25.45 38.66
N GLU A 244 37.32 -25.93 37.44
CA GLU A 244 36.57 -25.50 36.26
C GLU A 244 35.08 -25.88 36.37
N THR A 245 34.74 -26.98 37.04
CA THR A 245 33.36 -27.38 37.32
C THR A 245 32.69 -26.40 38.28
N ALA A 246 33.39 -25.95 39.33
CA ALA A 246 32.88 -24.93 40.25
C ALA A 246 32.68 -23.55 39.57
N ASP A 247 33.57 -23.18 38.66
CA ASP A 247 33.45 -21.95 37.86
C ASP A 247 32.27 -22.03 36.88
N GLU A 248 32.05 -23.18 36.22
CA GLU A 248 30.88 -23.44 35.35
C GLU A 248 29.56 -23.32 36.11
N ASP A 249 29.48 -23.86 37.32
CA ASP A 249 28.29 -23.74 38.19
C ASP A 249 27.99 -22.29 38.56
N SER A 250 29.00 -21.42 38.64
CA SER A 250 28.82 -19.98 38.86
C SER A 250 28.25 -19.27 37.62
N VAL A 251 28.74 -19.64 36.43
CA VAL A 251 28.27 -19.09 35.14
C VAL A 251 26.86 -19.60 34.82
N ARG A 252 26.54 -20.86 35.12
CA ARG A 252 25.19 -21.44 35.00
C ARG A 252 24.18 -20.75 35.92
N ARG A 253 24.56 -20.42 37.16
CA ARG A 253 23.73 -19.60 38.06
C ARG A 253 23.49 -18.21 37.48
N ARG A 254 24.53 -17.55 36.97
CA ARG A 254 24.38 -16.22 36.34
C ARG A 254 23.52 -16.26 35.07
N ARG A 255 23.62 -17.33 34.29
CA ARG A 255 22.74 -17.58 33.13
C ARG A 255 21.29 -17.69 33.56
N ALA A 256 20.98 -18.50 34.58
CA ALA A 256 19.63 -18.65 35.09
C ALA A 256 19.04 -17.32 35.62
N GLU A 257 19.86 -16.48 36.27
CA GLU A 257 19.45 -15.14 36.70
C GLU A 257 19.08 -14.24 35.51
N VAL A 258 19.88 -14.23 34.43
CA VAL A 258 19.63 -13.44 33.22
C VAL A 258 18.44 -13.97 32.44
N GLU A 259 18.25 -15.29 32.37
CA GLU A 259 17.05 -15.92 31.78
C GLU A 259 15.78 -15.51 32.52
N ALA A 260 15.80 -15.53 33.86
CA ALA A 260 14.66 -15.07 34.67
C ALA A 260 14.39 -13.57 34.51
N ALA A 261 15.45 -12.74 34.43
CA ALA A 261 15.31 -11.31 34.18
C ALA A 261 14.76 -11.01 32.78
N LEU A 262 15.20 -11.76 31.76
CA LEU A 262 14.69 -11.66 30.40
C LEU A 262 13.20 -12.05 30.34
N ALA A 263 12.81 -13.16 30.95
CA ALA A 263 11.42 -13.60 31.00
C ALA A 263 10.52 -12.57 31.71
N THR A 264 11.02 -11.95 32.80
CA THR A 264 10.29 -10.88 33.51
C THR A 264 10.13 -9.63 32.63
N ALA A 265 11.19 -9.24 31.90
CA ALA A 265 11.14 -8.09 30.99
C ALA A 265 10.20 -8.35 29.79
N GLN A 266 10.20 -9.56 29.24
CA GLN A 266 9.29 -9.98 28.16
C GLN A 266 7.82 -9.98 28.63
N ALA A 267 7.53 -10.49 29.82
CA ALA A 267 6.18 -10.43 30.39
C ALA A 267 5.72 -8.98 30.63
N ARG A 268 6.63 -8.08 31.04
CA ARG A 268 6.32 -6.65 31.17
C ARG A 268 6.10 -5.98 29.81
N GLU A 269 6.86 -6.36 28.78
CA GLU A 269 6.67 -5.90 27.41
C GLU A 269 5.28 -6.30 26.89
N GLU A 270 4.91 -7.57 26.99
CA GLU A 270 3.60 -8.08 26.56
C GLU A 270 2.44 -7.36 27.28
N HIS A 271 2.58 -7.13 28.59
CA HIS A 271 1.58 -6.40 29.36
C HIS A 271 1.43 -4.94 28.91
N LEU A 272 2.55 -4.24 28.66
CA LEU A 272 2.53 -2.85 28.16
C LEU A 272 2.00 -2.75 26.73
N ASP A 273 2.31 -3.72 25.87
CA ASP A 273 1.73 -3.80 24.52
C ASP A 273 0.21 -4.03 24.59
N ALA A 274 -0.29 -4.87 25.51
CA ALA A 274 -1.72 -5.05 25.75
C ALA A 274 -2.40 -3.76 26.26
N GLU A 275 -1.82 -3.08 27.24
CA GLU A 275 -2.33 -1.78 27.71
C GLU A 275 -2.34 -0.69 26.62
N SER A 276 -1.36 -0.73 25.71
CA SER A 276 -1.28 0.18 24.56
C SER A 276 -2.37 -0.13 23.52
N ALA A 277 -2.61 -1.42 23.25
CA ALA A 277 -3.68 -1.87 22.37
C ALA A 277 -5.07 -1.50 22.90
N GLU A 278 -5.30 -1.58 24.21
CA GLU A 278 -6.55 -1.14 24.85
C GLU A 278 -6.73 0.40 24.84
N ALA A 279 -5.64 1.17 24.89
CA ALA A 279 -5.68 2.63 24.88
C ALA A 279 -5.98 3.22 23.50
N ALA A 280 -5.57 2.54 22.42
CA ALA A 280 -5.76 2.99 21.05
C ALA A 280 -7.23 3.27 20.67
N PRO A 281 -8.22 2.38 20.92
CA PRO A 281 -9.62 2.66 20.61
C PRO A 281 -10.20 3.80 21.47
N VAL A 282 -9.76 3.95 22.72
CA VAL A 282 -10.20 5.04 23.61
C VAL A 282 -9.73 6.39 23.05
N LEU A 283 -8.46 6.50 22.64
CA LEU A 283 -7.94 7.72 22.02
C LEU A 283 -8.68 8.05 20.71
N ALA A 284 -8.93 7.03 19.87
CA ALA A 284 -9.67 7.21 18.62
C ALA A 284 -11.09 7.74 18.86
N ALA A 285 -11.81 7.18 19.84
CA ALA A 285 -13.17 7.61 20.18
C ALA A 285 -13.20 9.06 20.72
N VAL A 286 -12.22 9.45 21.54
CA VAL A 286 -12.10 10.82 22.06
C VAL A 286 -11.74 11.80 20.95
N GLN A 287 -10.82 11.45 20.05
CA GLN A 287 -10.48 12.26 18.88
C GLN A 287 -11.67 12.45 17.94
N GLU A 288 -12.42 11.38 17.65
CA GLU A 288 -13.62 11.45 16.82
C GLU A 288 -14.68 12.37 17.46
N THR A 289 -14.90 12.24 18.78
CA THR A 289 -15.85 13.09 19.52
C THR A 289 -15.45 14.55 19.44
N TRP A 290 -14.16 14.86 19.61
CA TRP A 290 -13.63 16.21 19.46
C TRP A 290 -13.85 16.76 18.04
N PHE A 291 -13.54 15.99 16.98
CA PHE A 291 -13.76 16.41 15.60
C PHE A 291 -15.24 16.67 15.29
N ARG A 292 -16.14 15.80 15.77
CA ARG A 292 -17.59 15.97 15.60
C ARG A 292 -18.09 17.24 16.30
N LEU A 293 -17.64 17.50 17.53
CA LEU A 293 -18.01 18.70 18.29
C LEU A 293 -17.44 19.97 17.63
N SER A 294 -16.20 19.96 17.16
CA SER A 294 -15.59 21.09 16.47
C SER A 294 -16.32 21.41 15.15
N SER A 295 -16.68 20.38 14.39
CA SER A 295 -17.42 20.54 13.13
C SER A 295 -18.86 21.04 13.37
N LEU A 296 -19.48 20.63 14.48
CA LEU A 296 -20.80 21.13 14.86
C LEU A 296 -20.74 22.58 15.35
N GLN A 297 -19.68 22.96 16.09
CA GLN A 297 -19.44 24.34 16.50
C GLN A 297 -19.35 25.28 15.28
N GLU A 298 -18.57 24.89 14.26
CA GLU A 298 -18.38 25.72 13.07
C GLU A 298 -19.68 25.90 12.28
N ARG A 299 -20.46 24.83 12.11
CA ARG A 299 -21.79 24.91 11.47
C ARG A 299 -22.74 25.83 12.24
N LEU A 300 -22.76 25.73 13.58
CA LEU A 300 -23.61 26.60 14.39
C LEU A 300 -23.16 28.06 14.38
N ARG A 301 -21.86 28.34 14.26
CA ARG A 301 -21.36 29.72 14.04
C ARG A 301 -21.89 30.27 12.72
N GLY A 302 -21.77 29.52 11.63
CA GLY A 302 -22.32 29.92 10.34
C GLY A 302 -23.83 30.18 10.38
N VAL A 303 -24.59 29.35 11.10
CA VAL A 303 -26.04 29.58 11.31
C VAL A 303 -26.31 30.85 12.13
N ALA A 304 -25.54 31.08 13.20
CA ALA A 304 -25.69 32.28 14.03
C ALA A 304 -25.38 33.56 13.25
N ASP A 305 -24.31 33.57 12.45
CA ASP A 305 -23.88 34.71 11.65
C ASP A 305 -24.89 35.03 10.55
N LEU A 306 -25.37 34.01 9.82
CA LEU A 306 -26.40 34.17 8.80
C LEU A 306 -27.73 34.66 9.39
N ALA A 307 -28.12 34.14 10.56
CA ALA A 307 -29.32 34.60 11.25
C ALA A 307 -29.18 36.06 11.71
N ALA A 308 -28.02 36.44 12.22
CA ALA A 308 -27.72 37.83 12.60
C ALA A 308 -27.71 38.79 11.40
N GLU A 309 -27.22 38.35 10.24
CA GLU A 309 -27.28 39.12 9.00
C GLU A 309 -28.72 39.29 8.49
N ARG A 310 -29.51 38.22 8.46
CA ARG A 310 -30.93 38.28 8.08
C ARG A 310 -31.75 39.15 9.01
N HIS A 311 -31.49 39.10 10.32
CA HIS A 311 -32.15 39.96 11.29
C HIS A 311 -31.81 41.44 11.06
N ARG A 312 -30.53 41.77 10.82
CA ARG A 312 -30.11 43.14 10.49
C ARG A 312 -30.70 43.64 9.17
N GLY A 313 -30.70 42.82 8.12
CA GLY A 313 -31.29 43.17 6.83
C GLY A 313 -32.80 43.42 6.91
N ALA A 314 -33.52 42.65 7.73
CA ALA A 314 -34.96 42.81 7.91
C ALA A 314 -35.34 44.00 8.82
N THR A 315 -34.45 44.44 9.71
CA THR A 315 -34.68 45.57 10.65
C THR A 315 -34.11 46.91 10.17
N GLY A 316 -33.15 46.91 9.24
CA GLY A 316 -32.46 48.12 8.76
C GLY A 316 -33.24 49.02 7.81
N PHE A 317 -34.38 48.57 7.26
CA PHE A 317 -35.25 49.37 6.39
C PHE A 317 -36.43 49.96 7.19
N SER A 318 -36.19 51.03 7.93
CA SER A 318 -37.22 51.80 8.65
C SER A 318 -37.46 53.20 8.04
N GLY A 319 -37.23 53.36 6.74
CA GLY A 319 -37.56 54.60 6.05
C GLY A 319 -39.06 54.67 5.80
N GLU A 320 -39.71 55.74 6.26
CA GLU A 320 -41.12 56.05 5.96
C GLU A 320 -41.36 55.98 4.45
N GLU A 321 -42.08 54.96 3.99
CA GLU A 321 -42.56 54.87 2.61
C GLU A 321 -43.55 56.02 2.41
N ARG A 322 -43.09 57.09 1.72
CA ARG A 322 -43.93 58.24 1.38
C ARG A 322 -45.02 57.80 0.41
N PHE A 323 -46.24 57.66 0.91
CA PHE A 323 -47.42 57.42 0.08
C PHE A 323 -47.83 58.70 -0.66
N GLY A 324 -48.48 58.53 -1.82
CA GLY A 324 -49.04 59.63 -2.60
C GLY A 324 -50.28 60.24 -1.94
N ARG A 325 -51.04 61.05 -2.71
CA ARG A 325 -52.37 61.56 -2.29
C ARG A 325 -53.31 60.41 -1.89
N ASP A 326 -54.27 60.69 -1.01
CA ASP A 326 -55.22 59.67 -0.56
C ASP A 326 -56.10 59.19 -1.71
N PRO A 327 -56.23 57.86 -1.94
CA PRO A 327 -57.17 57.32 -2.93
C PRO A 327 -58.61 57.81 -2.75
N GLU A 328 -59.07 58.02 -1.51
CA GLU A 328 -60.43 58.51 -1.25
C GLU A 328 -60.60 59.98 -1.67
N ASP A 329 -59.55 60.78 -1.52
CA ASP A 329 -59.55 62.18 -1.99
C ASP A 329 -59.56 62.25 -3.52
N LEU A 330 -58.85 61.34 -4.20
CA LEU A 330 -58.80 61.26 -5.67
C LEU A 330 -60.14 60.82 -6.28
N GLU A 331 -60.84 59.88 -5.64
CA GLU A 331 -62.19 59.45 -6.08
C GLU A 331 -63.24 60.52 -5.84
N ARG A 332 -63.19 61.22 -4.69
CA ARG A 332 -64.07 62.37 -4.46
C ARG A 332 -63.85 63.46 -5.50
N GLU A 333 -62.59 63.74 -5.86
CA GLU A 333 -62.25 64.69 -6.93
C GLU A 333 -62.77 64.20 -8.30
N ALA A 334 -62.73 62.89 -8.57
CA ALA A 334 -63.30 62.29 -9.78
C ALA A 334 -64.84 62.41 -9.84
N GLU A 335 -65.53 62.21 -8.72
CA GLU A 335 -66.98 62.38 -8.61
C GLU A 335 -67.40 63.85 -8.78
N GLU A 336 -66.67 64.79 -8.17
CA GLU A 336 -66.88 66.22 -8.35
C GLU A 336 -66.70 66.65 -9.82
N VAL A 337 -65.68 66.11 -10.49
CA VAL A 337 -65.45 66.35 -11.92
C VAL A 337 -66.55 65.73 -12.78
N ARG A 338 -67.02 64.51 -12.47
CA ARG A 338 -68.16 63.87 -13.17
C ARG A 338 -69.45 64.67 -13.04
N ALA A 339 -69.76 65.17 -11.85
CA ALA A 339 -70.93 66.02 -11.64
C ALA A 339 -70.82 67.35 -12.41
N GLN A 340 -69.61 67.91 -12.53
CA GLN A 340 -69.37 69.10 -13.35
C GLN A 340 -69.52 68.82 -14.85
N GLU A 341 -69.03 67.66 -15.32
CA GLU A 341 -69.24 67.21 -16.70
C GLU A 341 -70.73 67.06 -17.04
N GLU A 342 -71.52 66.44 -16.16
CA GLU A 342 -72.96 66.25 -16.33
C GLU A 342 -73.71 67.58 -16.42
N VAL A 343 -73.42 68.52 -15.50
CA VAL A 343 -74.02 69.87 -15.52
C VAL A 343 -73.64 70.65 -16.79
N LEU A 344 -72.40 70.48 -17.28
CA LEU A 344 -71.97 71.15 -18.51
C LEU A 344 -72.57 70.49 -19.76
N ALA A 345 -72.81 69.18 -19.74
CA ALA A 345 -73.51 68.46 -20.79
C ALA A 345 -74.98 68.88 -20.88
N GLU A 346 -75.69 69.00 -19.75
CA GLU A 346 -77.06 69.52 -19.72
C GLU A 346 -77.14 70.97 -20.24
N ARG A 347 -76.19 71.82 -19.87
CA ARG A 347 -76.11 73.20 -20.38
C ARG A 347 -75.80 73.27 -21.87
N LEU A 348 -75.02 72.32 -22.38
CA LEU A 348 -74.76 72.19 -23.81
C LEU A 348 -76.04 71.78 -24.54
N GLU A 349 -76.79 70.81 -24.02
CA GLU A 349 -78.07 70.38 -24.57
C GLU A 349 -79.12 71.53 -24.55
N GLU A 350 -79.19 72.30 -23.47
CA GLU A 350 -80.07 73.48 -23.36
C GLU A 350 -79.69 74.58 -24.37
N ALA A 351 -78.39 74.85 -24.54
CA ALA A 351 -77.91 75.81 -25.52
C ALA A 351 -78.17 75.33 -26.97
N GLN A 352 -78.04 74.03 -27.23
CA GLN A 352 -78.35 73.41 -28.52
C GLN A 352 -79.85 73.51 -28.83
N GLY A 353 -80.72 73.21 -27.86
CA GLY A 353 -82.17 73.38 -28.01
C GLY A 353 -82.59 74.84 -28.26
N THR A 354 -81.95 75.79 -27.58
CA THR A 354 -82.17 77.23 -27.81
C THR A 354 -81.73 77.65 -29.22
N LEU A 355 -80.59 77.12 -29.69
CA LEU A 355 -80.13 77.34 -31.04
C LEU A 355 -81.09 76.75 -32.08
N GLU A 356 -81.58 75.53 -31.87
CA GLU A 356 -82.57 74.90 -32.76
C GLU A 356 -83.86 75.74 -32.85
N GLN A 357 -84.34 76.25 -31.71
CA GLN A 357 -85.50 77.15 -31.69
C GLN A 357 -85.23 78.45 -32.46
N ALA A 358 -84.10 79.12 -32.20
CA ALA A 358 -83.74 80.37 -32.88
C ALA A 358 -83.55 80.17 -34.40
N VAL A 359 -82.96 79.05 -34.82
CA VAL A 359 -82.83 78.64 -36.22
C VAL A 359 -84.21 78.41 -36.84
N GLY A 360 -85.12 77.73 -36.13
CA GLY A 360 -86.49 77.46 -36.57
C GLY A 360 -87.32 78.74 -36.75
N GLU A 361 -87.27 79.64 -35.78
CA GLU A 361 -87.97 80.93 -35.83
C GLU A 361 -87.43 81.83 -36.96
N ARG A 362 -86.10 81.90 -37.13
CA ARG A 362 -85.48 82.61 -38.26
C ARG A 362 -85.91 81.99 -39.59
N ALA A 363 -85.86 80.66 -39.72
CA ALA A 363 -86.23 79.97 -40.95
C ALA A 363 -87.70 80.23 -41.32
N GLY A 364 -88.60 80.29 -40.33
CA GLY A 364 -90.00 80.68 -40.53
C GLY A 364 -90.15 82.11 -41.05
N ALA A 365 -89.45 83.08 -40.44
CA ALA A 365 -89.48 84.49 -40.86
C ALA A 365 -88.82 84.71 -42.24
N GLU A 366 -87.73 84.00 -42.53
CA GLU A 366 -87.06 84.03 -43.84
C GLU A 366 -87.92 83.43 -44.94
N SER A 367 -88.69 82.38 -44.64
CA SER A 367 -89.67 81.82 -45.59
C SER A 367 -90.77 82.82 -45.92
N ALA A 368 -91.26 83.58 -44.93
CA ALA A 368 -92.24 84.64 -45.12
C ALA A 368 -91.67 85.83 -45.92
N LEU A 369 -90.46 86.30 -45.58
CA LEU A 369 -89.74 87.33 -46.34
C LEU A 369 -89.49 86.89 -47.79
N ALA A 370 -89.04 85.64 -48.00
CA ALA A 370 -88.80 85.09 -49.32
C ALA A 370 -90.07 84.97 -50.16
N ALA A 371 -91.24 84.76 -49.55
CA ALA A 371 -92.51 84.74 -50.26
C ALA A 371 -92.90 86.14 -50.77
N GLU A 372 -92.64 87.19 -49.98
CA GLU A 372 -92.93 88.58 -50.35
C GLU A 372 -91.88 89.16 -51.32
N ASP A 373 -90.60 88.83 -51.12
CA ASP A 373 -89.52 89.13 -52.07
C ASP A 373 -89.79 88.48 -53.43
N ARG A 374 -90.34 87.26 -53.49
CA ARG A 374 -90.76 86.63 -54.76
C ARG A 374 -91.89 87.40 -55.45
N ARG A 375 -92.81 87.99 -54.70
CA ARG A 375 -93.91 88.81 -55.24
C ARG A 375 -93.39 90.12 -55.83
N ILE A 376 -92.46 90.79 -55.14
CA ILE A 376 -91.87 92.08 -55.54
C ILE A 376 -90.80 91.94 -56.63
N GLN A 377 -89.98 90.90 -56.56
CA GLN A 377 -89.02 90.56 -57.61
C GLN A 377 -89.76 90.18 -58.90
N GLN A 378 -91.02 89.75 -58.89
CA GLN A 378 -91.59 89.08 -60.06
C GLN A 378 -91.76 89.86 -61.37
N LEU A 379 -91.71 91.16 -61.54
CA LEU A 379 -92.12 92.34 -60.81
C LEU A 379 -90.99 93.33 -61.21
N ALA A 380 -90.09 93.70 -60.29
CA ALA A 380 -88.92 94.54 -60.60
C ALA A 380 -87.80 93.85 -61.42
N ARG A 381 -87.78 92.51 -61.46
CA ARG A 381 -86.76 91.68 -62.14
C ARG A 381 -86.90 91.62 -63.66
N ALA A 382 -88.00 92.11 -64.20
CA ALA A 382 -88.18 92.16 -65.64
C ALA A 382 -87.30 93.24 -66.31
N ALA A 383 -87.09 94.40 -65.69
CA ALA A 383 -86.51 95.55 -66.40
C ALA A 383 -84.99 95.73 -66.23
N ALA A 384 -84.38 95.31 -65.12
CA ALA A 384 -83.00 95.71 -64.78
C ALA A 384 -81.98 94.55 -64.60
N GLU A 385 -82.39 93.30 -64.35
CA GLU A 385 -81.46 92.24 -63.89
C GLU A 385 -80.68 91.49 -64.97
N ARG A 386 -81.02 91.60 -66.26
CA ARG A 386 -80.42 90.70 -67.25
C ARG A 386 -78.98 91.06 -67.68
N ARG A 387 -78.48 92.26 -67.35
CA ARG A 387 -77.14 92.71 -67.82
C ARG A 387 -76.01 92.64 -66.78
N GLU A 388 -76.28 92.59 -65.47
CA GLU A 388 -75.23 92.63 -64.42
C GLU A 388 -74.94 91.26 -63.76
N SER A 389 -75.91 90.32 -63.77
CA SER A 389 -75.81 89.02 -63.08
C SER A 389 -74.72 88.08 -63.64
N LEU A 390 -74.58 88.01 -64.98
CA LEU A 390 -73.66 87.10 -65.66
C LEU A 390 -72.16 87.33 -65.35
N ALA A 391 -71.78 88.51 -64.87
CA ALA A 391 -70.38 88.86 -64.63
C ALA A 391 -69.85 88.40 -63.25
N ARG A 392 -70.69 88.34 -62.21
CA ARG A 392 -70.27 88.01 -60.84
C ARG A 392 -70.18 86.49 -60.59
N GLN A 393 -71.04 85.71 -61.23
CA GLN A 393 -71.10 84.25 -61.05
C GLN A 393 -69.83 83.55 -61.57
N ARG A 394 -69.15 84.11 -62.59
CA ARG A 394 -67.94 83.51 -63.18
C ARG A 394 -66.70 83.54 -62.27
N ALA A 395 -66.54 84.56 -61.43
CA ALA A 395 -65.37 84.71 -60.55
C ALA A 395 -65.39 83.78 -59.33
N ALA A 396 -66.58 83.36 -58.86
CA ALA A 396 -66.73 82.47 -57.72
C ALA A 396 -66.41 81.00 -58.07
N LEU A 397 -66.69 80.58 -59.31
CA LEU A 397 -66.40 79.23 -59.81
C LEU A 397 -64.90 78.92 -59.86
N ASP A 398 -64.07 79.90 -60.21
CA ASP A 398 -62.62 79.70 -60.34
C ASP A 398 -61.92 79.49 -58.98
N ALA A 399 -62.44 80.08 -57.89
CA ALA A 399 -61.86 79.95 -56.55
C ALA A 399 -62.12 78.59 -55.88
N LEU A 400 -63.29 77.99 -56.15
CA LEU A 400 -63.66 76.66 -55.63
C LEU A 400 -62.88 75.54 -56.33
N ARG A 401 -62.64 75.68 -57.64
CA ARG A 401 -61.83 74.73 -58.43
C ARG A 401 -60.38 74.61 -57.91
N SER A 402 -59.77 75.70 -57.46
CA SER A 402 -58.39 75.70 -56.94
C SER A 402 -58.25 74.98 -55.59
N ARG A 403 -59.24 75.07 -54.68
CA ARG A 403 -59.20 74.36 -53.39
C ARG A 403 -59.35 72.84 -53.55
N LEU A 404 -60.17 72.41 -54.52
CA LEU A 404 -60.38 70.98 -54.79
C LEU A 404 -59.08 70.29 -55.26
N GLN A 405 -58.25 70.99 -56.04
CA GLN A 405 -56.94 70.48 -56.46
C GLN A 405 -55.95 70.32 -55.29
N ALA A 406 -55.95 71.24 -54.32
CA ALA A 406 -55.06 71.17 -53.16
C ALA A 406 -55.42 70.01 -52.22
N ALA A 407 -56.70 69.75 -52.01
CA ALA A 407 -57.18 68.63 -51.20
C ALA A 407 -56.78 67.27 -51.82
N GLY A 408 -56.84 67.14 -53.15
CA GLY A 408 -56.42 65.91 -53.84
C GLY A 408 -54.92 65.58 -53.69
N ALA A 409 -54.06 66.60 -53.65
CA ALA A 409 -52.62 66.40 -53.45
C ALA A 409 -52.26 65.94 -52.03
N GLU A 410 -53.03 66.37 -51.01
CA GLU A 410 -52.81 65.96 -49.62
C GLU A 410 -53.22 64.52 -49.35
N ILE A 411 -54.37 64.11 -49.90
CA ILE A 411 -54.85 62.72 -49.84
C ILE A 411 -53.81 61.76 -50.44
N GLY A 412 -53.18 62.14 -51.56
CA GLY A 412 -52.13 61.34 -52.19
C GLY A 412 -50.93 61.08 -51.27
N ARG A 413 -50.41 62.12 -50.60
CA ARG A 413 -49.26 61.99 -49.69
C ARG A 413 -49.56 61.12 -48.46
N LEU A 414 -50.73 61.29 -47.86
CA LEU A 414 -51.15 60.51 -46.69
C LEU A 414 -51.41 59.04 -47.04
N THR A 415 -51.92 58.78 -48.25
CA THR A 415 -52.15 57.42 -48.75
C THR A 415 -50.82 56.68 -48.99
N GLU A 416 -49.82 57.33 -49.57
CA GLU A 416 -48.47 56.74 -49.72
C GLU A 416 -47.82 56.41 -48.37
N ALA A 417 -47.94 57.29 -47.38
CA ALA A 417 -47.43 57.05 -46.04
C ALA A 417 -48.14 55.89 -45.33
N ARG A 418 -49.46 55.74 -45.53
CA ARG A 418 -50.25 54.62 -44.99
C ARG A 418 -49.80 53.29 -45.60
N LEU A 419 -49.71 53.20 -46.93
CA LEU A 419 -49.28 52.00 -47.64
C LEU A 419 -47.87 51.56 -47.20
N ALA A 420 -46.93 52.51 -47.01
CA ALA A 420 -45.59 52.20 -46.52
C ALA A 420 -45.55 51.72 -45.04
N ALA A 421 -46.56 52.05 -44.23
CA ALA A 421 -46.71 51.51 -42.87
C ALA A 421 -47.35 50.11 -42.89
N GLU A 422 -48.35 49.90 -43.75
CA GLU A 422 -48.99 48.59 -43.99
C GLU A 422 -47.97 47.56 -44.51
N ASP A 423 -47.14 47.92 -45.49
CA ASP A 423 -46.10 47.04 -46.03
C ASP A 423 -45.08 46.62 -44.96
N ARG A 424 -44.72 47.52 -44.04
CA ARG A 424 -43.83 47.21 -42.92
C ARG A 424 -44.48 46.28 -41.90
N ALA A 425 -45.78 46.44 -41.63
CA ALA A 425 -46.52 45.57 -40.73
C ALA A 425 -46.65 44.14 -41.32
N VAL A 426 -46.95 44.05 -42.62
CA VAL A 426 -47.04 42.77 -43.35
C VAL A 426 -45.68 42.06 -43.40
N ALA A 427 -44.59 42.79 -43.68
CA ALA A 427 -43.25 42.22 -43.69
C ALA A 427 -42.83 41.67 -42.31
N ALA A 428 -43.10 42.42 -41.22
CA ALA A 428 -42.80 41.98 -39.85
C ALA A 428 -43.64 40.77 -39.42
N LEU A 429 -44.91 40.68 -39.85
CA LEU A 429 -45.77 39.52 -39.62
C LEU A 429 -45.30 38.29 -40.42
N ALA A 430 -44.86 38.48 -41.66
CA ALA A 430 -44.32 37.40 -42.48
C ALA A 430 -43.01 36.85 -41.91
N GLU A 431 -42.12 37.71 -41.40
CA GLU A 431 -40.89 37.29 -40.70
C GLU A 431 -41.20 36.53 -39.40
N ALA A 432 -42.17 37.01 -38.60
CA ALA A 432 -42.58 36.31 -37.37
C ALA A 432 -43.19 34.93 -37.66
N ALA A 433 -44.02 34.81 -38.70
CA ALA A 433 -44.64 33.55 -39.11
C ALA A 433 -43.62 32.55 -39.69
N ALA A 434 -42.66 33.03 -40.49
CA ALA A 434 -41.56 32.20 -40.99
C ALA A 434 -40.71 31.65 -39.83
N PHE A 435 -40.36 32.49 -38.86
CA PHE A 435 -39.58 32.11 -37.68
C PHE A 435 -40.30 31.10 -36.76
N GLN A 436 -41.63 31.16 -36.67
CA GLN A 436 -42.45 30.18 -35.95
C GLN A 436 -42.46 28.81 -36.64
N SER A 437 -42.47 28.78 -37.98
CA SER A 437 -42.53 27.52 -38.74
C SER A 437 -41.21 26.76 -38.82
N GLU A 438 -40.07 27.43 -38.63
CA GLU A 438 -38.74 26.80 -38.67
C GLU A 438 -38.31 26.17 -37.32
N ASN A 439 -38.95 26.53 -36.21
CA ASN A 439 -38.53 26.16 -34.85
C ASN A 439 -39.56 25.30 -34.10
N GLU A 440 -39.95 24.14 -34.65
CA GLU A 440 -40.68 23.13 -33.88
C GLU A 440 -39.72 22.32 -32.98
N VAL A 441 -39.98 22.37 -31.66
CA VAL A 441 -39.20 21.68 -30.63
C VAL A 441 -39.41 20.14 -30.70
N ASP A 442 -38.32 19.36 -30.63
CA ASP A 442 -38.32 17.89 -30.72
C ASP A 442 -38.98 17.22 -29.48
N PRO A 443 -40.14 16.55 -29.62
CA PRO A 443 -40.86 15.91 -28.50
C PRO A 443 -40.19 14.62 -27.97
N ARG A 444 -39.11 14.13 -28.60
CA ARG A 444 -38.48 12.85 -28.24
C ARG A 444 -37.64 12.90 -26.95
N LEU A 445 -37.16 14.08 -26.56
CA LEU A 445 -36.29 14.26 -25.38
C LEU A 445 -36.98 13.97 -24.04
N ALA A 446 -38.29 14.20 -23.93
CA ALA A 446 -39.06 13.89 -22.72
C ALA A 446 -39.20 12.36 -22.51
N ALA A 447 -39.40 11.61 -23.60
CA ALA A 447 -39.46 10.16 -23.56
C ALA A 447 -38.10 9.53 -23.23
N ASP A 448 -37.00 10.08 -23.77
CA ASP A 448 -35.63 9.66 -23.44
C ASP A 448 -35.31 9.86 -21.94
N LEU A 449 -35.86 10.92 -21.32
CA LEU A 449 -35.65 11.20 -19.90
C LEU A 449 -36.35 10.17 -19.01
N GLU A 450 -37.63 9.88 -19.28
CA GLU A 450 -38.37 8.86 -18.53
C GLU A 450 -37.73 7.48 -18.66
N LEU A 451 -37.25 7.13 -19.85
CA LEU A 451 -36.58 5.85 -20.10
C LEU A 451 -35.26 5.73 -19.31
N ALA A 452 -34.46 6.80 -19.28
CA ALA A 452 -33.20 6.83 -18.52
C ALA A 452 -33.42 6.81 -17.00
N GLU A 453 -34.46 7.49 -16.50
CA GLU A 453 -34.81 7.45 -15.07
C GLU A 453 -35.31 6.06 -14.64
N ALA A 454 -36.11 5.39 -15.49
CA ALA A 454 -36.55 4.01 -15.25
C ALA A 454 -35.38 3.01 -15.27
N ALA A 455 -34.44 3.15 -16.22
CA ALA A 455 -33.24 2.32 -16.29
C ALA A 455 -32.36 2.47 -15.03
N LEU A 456 -32.20 3.70 -14.53
CA LEU A 456 -31.46 3.95 -13.29
C LEU A 456 -32.13 3.34 -12.06
N ALA A 457 -33.46 3.40 -11.98
CA ALA A 457 -34.22 2.78 -10.88
C ALA A 457 -34.04 1.26 -10.87
N ALA A 458 -34.18 0.61 -12.04
CA ALA A 458 -33.98 -0.84 -12.19
C ALA A 458 -32.54 -1.27 -11.85
N ALA A 459 -31.54 -0.50 -12.29
CA ALA A 459 -30.14 -0.77 -11.98
C ALA A 459 -29.85 -0.65 -10.47
N LYS A 460 -30.44 0.35 -9.79
CA LYS A 460 -30.30 0.53 -8.33
C LYS A 460 -30.93 -0.62 -7.53
N GLU A 461 -32.10 -1.09 -7.97
CA GLU A 461 -32.76 -2.24 -7.36
C GLU A 461 -31.93 -3.52 -7.51
N SER A 462 -31.41 -3.77 -8.72
CA SER A 462 -30.51 -4.90 -8.99
C SER A 462 -29.24 -4.83 -8.13
N ALA A 463 -28.62 -3.65 -7.99
CA ALA A 463 -27.44 -3.47 -7.15
C ALA A 463 -27.73 -3.68 -5.66
N ALA A 464 -28.91 -3.28 -5.17
CA ALA A 464 -29.32 -3.51 -3.79
C ALA A 464 -29.56 -5.01 -3.50
N ALA A 465 -30.22 -5.71 -4.43
CA ALA A 465 -30.43 -7.16 -4.34
C ALA A 465 -29.09 -7.92 -4.35
N ALA A 466 -28.19 -7.60 -5.28
CA ALA A 466 -26.89 -8.24 -5.39
C ALA A 466 -26.01 -7.98 -4.15
N ARG A 467 -26.09 -6.78 -3.55
CA ARG A 467 -25.37 -6.47 -2.30
C ARG A 467 -25.89 -7.29 -1.11
N THR A 468 -27.19 -7.49 -1.03
CA THR A 468 -27.81 -8.33 0.03
C THR A 468 -27.42 -9.80 -0.14
N ALA A 469 -27.31 -10.27 -1.38
CA ALA A 469 -26.91 -11.64 -1.69
C ALA A 469 -25.47 -11.99 -1.26
N VAL A 470 -24.59 -11.00 -1.05
CA VAL A 470 -23.21 -11.21 -0.55
C VAL A 470 -23.20 -11.61 0.94
N GLU A 471 -24.20 -11.24 1.72
CA GLU A 471 -24.20 -11.49 3.17
C GLU A 471 -24.25 -12.98 3.52
N GLY A 472 -24.95 -13.79 2.72
CA GLY A 472 -25.08 -15.24 2.92
C GLY A 472 -23.72 -15.95 2.82
N PRO A 473 -23.03 -15.86 1.67
CA PRO A 473 -21.68 -16.40 1.50
C PRO A 473 -20.67 -15.88 2.53
N GLN A 474 -20.74 -14.60 2.92
CA GLN A 474 -19.85 -14.06 3.95
C GLN A 474 -20.05 -14.71 5.33
N ARG A 475 -21.31 -15.00 5.71
CA ARG A 475 -21.60 -15.74 6.95
C ARG A 475 -21.10 -17.18 6.87
N ALA A 476 -21.25 -17.83 5.71
CA ALA A 476 -20.74 -19.19 5.48
C ALA A 476 -19.20 -19.23 5.59
N LEU A 477 -18.49 -18.28 4.97
CA LEU A 477 -17.04 -18.15 5.06
C LEU A 477 -16.57 -17.91 6.50
N LYS A 478 -17.30 -17.08 7.26
CA LYS A 478 -16.98 -16.86 8.68
C LYS A 478 -17.12 -18.16 9.48
N ALA A 479 -18.19 -18.92 9.28
CA ALA A 479 -18.40 -20.21 9.94
C ALA A 479 -17.32 -21.23 9.56
N ALA A 480 -16.95 -21.32 8.28
CA ALA A 480 -15.88 -22.20 7.81
C ALA A 480 -14.52 -21.84 8.42
N ARG A 481 -14.21 -20.55 8.58
CA ARG A 481 -13.00 -20.07 9.27
C ARG A 481 -12.98 -20.38 10.77
N GLU A 482 -14.12 -20.39 11.42
CA GLU A 482 -14.23 -20.83 12.82
C GLU A 482 -14.01 -22.35 12.92
N GLN A 483 -14.50 -23.12 11.95
CA GLN A 483 -14.27 -24.57 11.87
C GLN A 483 -12.80 -24.91 11.59
N ILE A 484 -12.12 -24.21 10.68
CA ILE A 484 -10.71 -24.49 10.39
C ILE A 484 -9.79 -24.15 11.57
N THR A 485 -10.12 -23.10 12.33
CA THR A 485 -9.37 -22.80 13.57
C THR A 485 -9.61 -23.85 14.64
N ALA A 486 -10.83 -24.33 14.82
CA ALA A 486 -11.13 -25.44 15.72
C ALA A 486 -10.41 -26.73 15.30
N ALA A 487 -10.47 -27.10 14.01
CA ALA A 487 -9.81 -28.30 13.49
C ALA A 487 -8.27 -28.21 13.62
N ARG A 488 -7.68 -27.05 13.30
CA ARG A 488 -6.22 -26.83 13.43
C ARG A 488 -5.75 -26.92 14.88
N THR A 489 -6.52 -26.41 15.84
CA THR A 489 -6.16 -26.51 17.26
C THR A 489 -6.28 -27.94 17.78
N ALA A 490 -7.28 -28.71 17.33
CA ALA A 490 -7.39 -30.13 17.63
C ALA A 490 -6.22 -30.94 17.06
N ASP A 491 -5.84 -30.66 15.80
CA ASP A 491 -4.73 -31.31 15.11
C ASP A 491 -3.37 -31.05 15.80
N GLN A 492 -3.08 -29.78 16.12
CA GLN A 492 -1.87 -29.43 16.86
C GLN A 492 -1.80 -30.09 18.24
N ARG A 493 -2.95 -30.28 18.91
CA ARG A 493 -3.01 -30.95 20.21
C ARG A 493 -2.71 -32.44 20.06
N ALA A 494 -3.32 -33.11 19.09
CA ALA A 494 -3.07 -34.52 18.81
C ALA A 494 -1.61 -34.77 18.43
N GLN A 495 -1.03 -33.92 17.57
CA GLN A 495 0.37 -34.06 17.15
C GLN A 495 1.37 -33.83 18.29
N LYS A 496 1.08 -32.88 19.20
CA LYS A 496 1.89 -32.67 20.41
C LYS A 496 1.83 -33.87 21.36
N GLU A 497 0.65 -34.47 21.53
CA GLU A 497 0.46 -35.66 22.37
C GLU A 497 1.24 -36.86 21.81
N THR A 498 1.18 -37.07 20.50
CA THR A 498 2.00 -38.07 19.79
C THR A 498 3.50 -37.87 20.04
N THR A 499 4.00 -36.64 19.84
CA THR A 499 5.43 -36.33 20.02
C THR A 499 5.87 -36.52 21.48
N ALA A 500 5.03 -36.13 22.44
CA ALA A 500 5.30 -36.30 23.86
C ALA A 500 5.34 -37.77 24.28
N LEU A 501 4.44 -38.61 23.75
CA LEU A 501 4.41 -40.04 24.01
C LEU A 501 5.60 -40.76 23.36
N GLN A 502 6.01 -40.38 22.14
CA GLN A 502 7.22 -40.89 21.50
C GLN A 502 8.48 -40.59 22.34
N ALA A 503 8.67 -39.35 22.76
CA ALA A 503 9.80 -38.97 23.62
C ALA A 503 9.78 -39.74 24.96
N ARG A 504 8.60 -40.00 25.53
CA ARG A 504 8.44 -40.79 26.75
C ARG A 504 8.80 -42.27 26.53
N ILE A 505 8.42 -42.85 25.39
CA ILE A 505 8.78 -44.22 25.01
C ILE A 505 10.30 -44.35 24.88
N GLU A 506 10.95 -43.44 24.14
CA GLU A 506 12.41 -43.44 23.97
C GLU A 506 13.14 -43.34 25.31
N ALA A 507 12.66 -42.47 26.22
CA ALA A 507 13.23 -42.34 27.56
C ALA A 507 13.07 -43.60 28.42
N LEU A 508 11.93 -44.30 28.32
CA LEU A 508 11.66 -45.55 29.04
C LEU A 508 12.44 -46.73 28.46
N GLU A 509 12.62 -46.79 27.14
CA GLU A 509 13.45 -47.79 26.47
C GLU A 509 14.93 -47.65 26.84
N LEU A 510 15.44 -46.41 26.90
CA LEU A 510 16.80 -46.12 27.36
C LEU A 510 17.01 -46.58 28.83
N GLY A 511 16.01 -46.38 29.68
CA GLY A 511 16.02 -46.81 31.08
C GLY A 511 15.94 -48.32 31.29
N LEU A 512 15.29 -49.05 30.38
CA LEU A 512 15.18 -50.52 30.41
C LEU A 512 16.41 -51.24 29.84
N GLY A 513 17.19 -50.57 28.98
CA GLY A 513 18.40 -51.12 28.36
C GLY A 513 19.65 -51.14 29.26
N SER A 514 19.62 -50.45 30.41
CA SER A 514 20.76 -50.35 31.33
C SER A 514 20.76 -51.51 32.33
N ALA A 515 21.40 -52.63 32.00
CA ALA A 515 21.72 -53.68 32.98
C ALA A 515 22.96 -53.27 33.80
N PRO A 516 23.13 -53.71 35.06
CA PRO A 516 24.41 -53.52 35.78
C PRO A 516 25.58 -54.12 34.98
N ASP A 517 26.78 -53.53 35.10
CA ASP A 517 27.97 -53.73 34.24
C ASP A 517 28.24 -55.19 33.75
N GLY A 518 27.95 -56.20 34.59
CA GLY A 518 28.10 -57.60 34.21
C GLY A 518 27.04 -58.13 33.24
N GLY A 519 25.78 -57.69 33.34
CA GLY A 519 24.69 -58.10 32.45
C GLY A 519 24.85 -57.55 31.02
N GLU A 520 25.29 -56.29 30.89
CA GLU A 520 25.55 -55.66 29.59
C GLU A 520 26.76 -56.29 28.88
N ALA A 521 27.83 -56.60 29.64
CA ALA A 521 28.97 -57.34 29.12
C ALA A 521 28.58 -58.73 28.57
N LEU A 522 27.58 -59.38 29.17
CA LEU A 522 27.09 -60.69 28.74
C LEU A 522 26.17 -60.59 27.51
N LEU A 523 25.31 -59.59 27.43
CA LEU A 523 24.44 -59.34 26.27
C LEU A 523 25.24 -58.93 25.01
N SER A 524 26.37 -58.25 25.20
CA SER A 524 27.30 -57.89 24.12
C SER A 524 28.32 -58.98 23.77
N SER A 525 28.35 -60.11 24.51
CA SER A 525 29.34 -61.18 24.31
C SER A 525 29.20 -61.96 23.00
N GLY A 526 28.01 -61.98 22.40
CA GLY A 526 27.69 -62.80 21.22
C GLY A 526 27.61 -64.31 21.50
N LEU A 527 27.56 -64.74 22.77
CA LEU A 527 27.40 -66.14 23.15
C LEU A 527 26.05 -66.69 22.66
N ALA A 528 26.07 -67.83 22.00
CA ALA A 528 24.85 -68.47 21.49
C ALA A 528 24.00 -68.99 22.66
N GLY A 529 22.74 -68.56 22.72
CA GLY A 529 21.79 -68.97 23.77
C GLY A 529 21.60 -67.95 24.90
N VAL A 530 22.17 -66.75 24.82
CA VAL A 530 21.80 -65.62 25.68
C VAL A 530 20.58 -64.91 25.07
N GLU A 531 19.45 -64.87 25.77
CA GLU A 531 18.15 -64.46 25.20
C GLU A 531 17.74 -63.01 25.51
N GLY A 532 18.19 -62.43 26.64
CA GLY A 532 17.81 -61.07 27.06
C GLY A 532 17.67 -60.93 28.59
N THR A 533 17.31 -59.76 29.11
CA THR A 533 17.04 -59.60 30.56
C THR A 533 15.67 -60.17 30.93
N LEU A 534 15.53 -60.73 32.14
CA LEU A 534 14.27 -61.29 32.62
C LEU A 534 13.17 -60.24 32.64
N ALA A 535 13.46 -59.01 33.09
CA ALA A 535 12.48 -57.92 33.10
C ALA A 535 11.94 -57.56 31.70
N SER A 536 12.73 -57.75 30.64
CA SER A 536 12.29 -57.50 29.26
C SER A 536 11.35 -58.59 28.71
N ALA A 537 11.47 -59.82 29.22
CA ALA A 537 10.67 -60.99 28.80
C ALA A 537 9.46 -61.28 29.71
N LEU A 538 9.32 -60.56 30.83
CA LEU A 538 8.32 -60.78 31.87
C LEU A 538 7.16 -59.78 31.77
N ALA A 539 5.95 -60.24 31.46
CA ALA A 539 4.74 -59.42 31.53
C ALA A 539 3.96 -59.73 32.81
N VAL A 540 3.70 -58.73 33.65
CA VAL A 540 2.99 -58.87 34.93
C VAL A 540 1.59 -58.26 34.83
N ARG A 541 0.60 -58.86 35.48
CA ARG A 541 -0.76 -58.32 35.54
C ARG A 541 -0.77 -56.98 36.29
N PRO A 542 -1.51 -55.97 35.80
CA PRO A 542 -1.59 -54.66 36.44
C PRO A 542 -1.90 -54.70 37.94
N GLY A 543 -1.07 -54.02 38.74
CA GLY A 543 -1.22 -53.90 40.19
C GLY A 543 -0.57 -55.03 41.00
N ALA A 544 0.20 -55.92 40.36
CA ALA A 544 1.00 -56.96 41.01
C ALA A 544 2.52 -56.79 40.81
N GLU A 545 2.96 -55.73 40.13
CA GLU A 545 4.35 -55.49 39.74
C GLU A 545 5.27 -55.35 40.95
N ALA A 546 4.84 -54.58 41.95
CA ALA A 546 5.60 -54.42 43.21
C ALA A 546 5.65 -55.73 44.01
N ALA A 547 4.59 -56.53 43.98
CA ALA A 547 4.55 -57.84 44.62
C ALA A 547 5.51 -58.83 43.93
N ILE A 548 5.48 -58.93 42.60
CA ILE A 548 6.34 -59.84 41.83
C ILE A 548 7.81 -59.39 41.90
N ALA A 549 8.09 -58.09 41.81
CA ALA A 549 9.43 -57.54 42.00
C ALA A 549 9.96 -57.85 43.41
N ALA A 550 9.13 -57.71 44.45
CA ALA A 550 9.48 -58.04 45.83
C ALA A 550 9.67 -59.55 46.08
N VAL A 551 9.26 -60.42 45.16
CA VAL A 551 9.51 -61.86 45.21
C VAL A 551 10.80 -62.20 44.46
N LEU A 552 10.95 -61.72 43.23
CA LEU A 552 12.11 -62.01 42.37
C LEU A 552 13.39 -61.29 42.85
N GLY A 553 13.28 -60.10 43.46
CA GLY A 553 14.43 -59.36 43.98
C GLY A 553 15.49 -59.08 42.92
N ALA A 554 16.76 -59.37 43.23
CA ALA A 554 17.89 -59.19 42.30
C ALA A 554 17.79 -60.03 41.01
N LEU A 555 16.92 -61.05 40.99
CA LEU A 555 16.68 -61.83 39.76
C LEU A 555 15.82 -61.08 38.74
N THR A 556 15.20 -59.96 39.09
CA THR A 556 14.48 -59.11 38.11
C THR A 556 15.41 -58.56 37.03
N GLU A 557 16.67 -58.32 37.37
CA GLU A 557 17.73 -57.83 36.49
C GLU A 557 18.60 -58.96 35.89
N ALA A 558 18.25 -60.23 36.15
CA ALA A 558 19.01 -61.37 35.66
C ALA A 558 18.89 -61.53 34.13
N VAL A 559 19.90 -62.13 33.50
CA VAL A 559 19.91 -62.45 32.07
C VAL A 559 19.38 -63.88 31.85
N ALA A 560 18.42 -64.02 30.95
CA ALA A 560 17.88 -65.30 30.50
C ALA A 560 18.86 -66.01 29.56
N VAL A 561 19.14 -67.29 29.83
CA VAL A 561 20.03 -68.15 29.03
C VAL A 561 19.34 -69.47 28.71
N ALA A 562 19.58 -70.03 27.53
CA ALA A 562 18.79 -71.13 26.97
C ALA A 562 19.02 -72.51 27.62
N SER A 563 20.18 -72.74 28.27
CA SER A 563 20.54 -74.04 28.86
C SER A 563 21.53 -73.93 30.01
N LEU A 564 21.70 -75.02 30.77
CA LEU A 564 22.72 -75.13 31.82
C LEU A 564 24.15 -75.00 31.28
N ASP A 565 24.39 -75.52 30.07
CA ASP A 565 25.70 -75.40 29.41
C ASP A 565 25.99 -73.94 29.06
N THR A 566 24.99 -73.23 28.51
CA THR A 566 25.10 -71.79 28.21
C THR A 566 25.31 -70.96 29.48
N ALA A 567 24.67 -71.35 30.59
CA ALA A 567 24.86 -70.69 31.89
C ALA A 567 26.28 -70.89 32.43
N ALA A 568 26.88 -72.07 32.23
CA ALA A 568 28.26 -72.35 32.64
C ALA A 568 29.27 -71.53 31.82
N GLU A 569 29.05 -71.41 30.51
CA GLU A 569 29.85 -70.55 29.63
C GLU A 569 29.72 -69.07 30.00
N ALA A 570 28.50 -68.60 30.27
CA ALA A 570 28.24 -67.25 30.73
C ALA A 570 28.92 -66.94 32.08
N LEU A 571 28.91 -67.88 33.04
CA LEU A 571 29.58 -67.72 34.33
C LEU A 571 31.10 -67.69 34.21
N ALA A 572 31.68 -68.51 33.32
CA ALA A 572 33.11 -68.49 33.05
C ALA A 572 33.53 -67.14 32.45
N PHE A 573 32.77 -66.66 31.46
CA PHE A 573 32.99 -65.36 30.81
C PHE A 573 32.90 -64.18 31.81
N LEU A 574 31.92 -64.20 32.71
CA LEU A 574 31.78 -63.18 33.76
C LEU A 574 32.92 -63.25 34.79
N GLY A 575 33.33 -64.47 35.17
CA GLY A 575 34.43 -64.72 36.11
C GLY A 575 35.78 -64.21 35.61
N GLU A 576 36.06 -64.37 34.31
CA GLU A 576 37.28 -63.82 33.68
C GLU A 576 37.34 -62.29 33.72
N ARG A 577 36.19 -61.61 33.83
CA ARG A 577 36.06 -60.15 33.84
C ARG A 577 35.79 -59.57 35.22
N GLY A 578 35.76 -60.41 36.27
CA GLY A 578 35.42 -59.98 37.63
C GLY A 578 34.02 -59.38 37.76
N ALA A 579 33.11 -59.68 36.81
CA ALA A 579 31.80 -59.09 36.73
C ALA A 579 30.74 -60.02 37.35
N ALA A 580 29.69 -59.43 37.96
CA ALA A 580 28.59 -60.19 38.56
C ALA A 580 27.29 -59.94 37.79
N ALA A 581 26.59 -61.02 37.42
CA ALA A 581 25.24 -60.97 36.89
C ALA A 581 24.43 -62.17 37.36
N GLY A 582 23.13 -61.97 37.60
CA GLY A 582 22.19 -63.08 37.83
C GLY A 582 21.84 -63.75 36.50
N LEU A 583 21.66 -65.09 36.50
CA LEU A 583 21.25 -65.85 35.32
C LEU A 583 19.95 -66.62 35.60
N VAL A 584 19.05 -66.62 34.63
CA VAL A 584 17.84 -67.47 34.63
C VAL A 584 17.91 -68.44 33.47
N ILE A 585 17.79 -69.73 33.76
CA ILE A 585 18.03 -70.79 32.78
C ILE A 585 16.69 -71.26 32.20
N GLY A 586 16.50 -71.06 30.90
CA GLY A 586 15.44 -71.64 30.09
C GLY A 586 15.62 -73.15 29.89
N ALA A 587 14.52 -73.85 29.59
CA ALA A 587 14.47 -75.30 29.34
C ALA A 587 14.75 -76.24 30.53
N ALA A 588 14.58 -75.77 31.77
CA ALA A 588 14.53 -76.67 32.93
C ALA A 588 13.33 -77.65 32.85
N PRO A 589 13.47 -78.91 33.30
CA PRO A 589 12.40 -79.90 33.22
C PRO A 589 11.15 -79.43 33.98
N LYS A 590 9.98 -79.55 33.35
CA LYS A 590 8.69 -79.15 33.92
C LYS A 590 8.42 -79.95 35.21
N VAL A 591 8.36 -79.25 36.33
CA VAL A 591 7.94 -79.83 37.62
C VAL A 591 6.40 -79.88 37.64
N PRO A 592 5.76 -81.01 37.99
CA PRO A 592 4.32 -81.04 38.18
C PRO A 592 3.96 -80.12 39.35
N GLY A 593 3.17 -79.07 39.08
CA GLY A 593 2.70 -78.15 40.11
C GLY A 593 1.88 -78.89 41.16
N THR A 594 2.04 -78.50 42.43
CA THR A 594 1.14 -78.92 43.50
C THR A 594 -0.23 -78.34 43.20
N GLY A 595 -1.19 -79.17 42.76
CA GLY A 595 -2.58 -78.78 42.45
C GLY A 595 -3.40 -78.38 43.68
N ASP A 596 -2.76 -77.82 44.70
CA ASP A 596 -3.41 -77.37 45.92
C ASP A 596 -4.18 -76.07 45.62
N PRO A 597 -5.46 -75.98 46.05
CA PRO A 597 -6.25 -74.77 45.86
C PRO A 597 -5.59 -73.60 46.61
N CYS A 598 -5.54 -72.44 45.96
CA CYS A 598 -4.98 -71.23 46.58
C CYS A 598 -5.73 -70.92 47.89
N PRO A 599 -5.01 -70.62 48.99
CA PRO A 599 -5.63 -70.20 50.25
C PRO A 599 -6.61 -69.04 50.05
N SER A 600 -7.72 -69.03 50.79
CA SER A 600 -8.80 -68.04 50.58
C SER A 600 -8.29 -66.61 50.76
N GLY A 601 -8.66 -65.71 49.84
CA GLY A 601 -8.23 -64.31 49.89
C GLY A 601 -6.82 -64.02 49.37
N GLY A 602 -6.22 -64.95 48.61
CA GLY A 602 -4.98 -64.72 47.86
C GLY A 602 -5.02 -65.32 46.46
N VAL A 603 -4.06 -64.92 45.62
CA VAL A 603 -3.88 -65.44 44.25
C VAL A 603 -2.45 -65.96 44.11
N TRP A 604 -2.23 -67.07 43.40
CA TRP A 604 -0.88 -67.56 43.16
C TRP A 604 -0.07 -66.57 42.34
N ALA A 605 1.16 -66.26 42.77
CA ALA A 605 2.04 -65.33 42.06
C ALA A 605 2.31 -65.78 40.62
N ALA A 606 2.39 -67.09 40.37
CA ALA A 606 2.58 -67.67 39.04
C ALA A 606 1.41 -67.45 38.06
N GLU A 607 0.20 -67.15 38.55
CA GLU A 607 -0.98 -66.83 37.72
C GLU A 607 -1.03 -65.36 37.30
N LEU A 608 -0.22 -64.52 37.93
CA LEU A 608 -0.17 -63.07 37.70
C LEU A 608 0.92 -62.66 36.70
N VAL A 609 1.63 -63.63 36.12
CA VAL A 609 2.79 -63.39 35.27
C VAL A 609 2.75 -64.23 33.99
N THR A 610 3.18 -63.64 32.88
CA THR A 610 3.25 -64.24 31.55
C THR A 610 4.69 -64.15 31.03
N VAL A 611 5.23 -65.25 30.49
CA VAL A 611 6.58 -65.34 29.92
C VAL A 611 6.61 -66.25 28.68
N PRO A 612 7.66 -66.16 27.84
CA PRO A 612 7.94 -67.14 26.80
C PRO A 612 8.02 -68.58 27.33
N GLU A 613 7.56 -69.55 26.52
CA GLU A 613 7.47 -70.98 26.90
C GLU A 613 8.77 -71.56 27.48
N PRO A 614 9.97 -71.28 26.94
CA PRO A 614 11.23 -71.82 27.46
C PRO A 614 11.56 -71.40 28.90
N LEU A 615 11.09 -70.21 29.33
CA LEU A 615 11.35 -69.64 30.66
C LEU A 615 10.25 -69.97 31.67
N ARG A 616 9.10 -70.48 31.21
CA ARG A 616 7.94 -70.78 32.06
C ARG A 616 8.25 -71.76 33.20
N PRO A 617 8.96 -72.89 32.98
CA PRO A 617 9.29 -73.83 34.05
C PRO A 617 10.19 -73.21 35.14
N ALA A 618 11.13 -72.35 34.74
CA ALA A 618 12.03 -71.67 35.68
C ALA A 618 11.25 -70.67 36.56
N LEU A 619 10.33 -69.91 35.96
CA LEU A 619 9.53 -68.94 36.70
C LEU A 619 8.50 -69.61 37.62
N ASP A 620 7.82 -70.66 37.16
CA ASP A 620 6.87 -71.43 37.99
C ASP A 620 7.57 -71.97 39.25
N ARG A 621 8.84 -72.37 39.15
CA ARG A 621 9.67 -72.82 40.28
C ARG A 621 10.10 -71.68 41.19
N LEU A 622 10.49 -70.53 40.65
CA LEU A 622 10.89 -69.36 41.44
C LEU A 622 9.72 -68.76 42.24
N LEU A 623 8.52 -68.80 41.66
CA LEU A 623 7.28 -68.31 42.26
C LEU A 623 6.50 -69.38 43.04
N GLU A 624 7.05 -70.59 43.18
CA GLU A 624 6.39 -71.70 43.88
C GLU A 624 6.11 -71.37 45.35
N GLY A 625 4.91 -71.73 45.80
CA GLY A 625 4.45 -71.49 47.17
C GLY A 625 4.29 -70.01 47.53
N VAL A 626 4.22 -69.10 46.54
CA VAL A 626 4.04 -67.65 46.77
C VAL A 626 2.61 -67.22 46.47
N VAL A 627 1.94 -66.66 47.47
CA VAL A 627 0.58 -66.13 47.38
C VAL A 627 0.61 -64.60 47.46
N VAL A 628 -0.04 -63.93 46.52
CA VAL A 628 -0.25 -62.47 46.54
C VAL A 628 -1.55 -62.16 47.28
N VAL A 629 -1.49 -61.26 48.25
CA VAL A 629 -2.62 -60.82 49.08
C VAL A 629 -2.70 -59.29 49.14
N ASP A 630 -3.86 -58.75 49.53
CA ASP A 630 -4.07 -57.31 49.61
C ASP A 630 -3.63 -56.72 50.97
N ASP A 631 -3.72 -57.50 52.05
CA ASP A 631 -3.51 -57.02 53.43
C ASP A 631 -2.35 -57.77 54.14
N PRO A 632 -1.40 -57.07 54.78
CA PRO A 632 -0.36 -57.70 55.60
C PRO A 632 -0.90 -58.57 56.75
N ALA A 633 -2.07 -58.26 57.32
CA ALA A 633 -2.68 -59.13 58.33
C ALA A 633 -3.04 -60.50 57.75
N ARG A 634 -3.55 -60.53 56.51
CA ARG A 634 -3.86 -61.75 55.79
C ARG A 634 -2.61 -62.53 55.39
N ALA A 635 -1.54 -61.84 55.02
CA ALA A 635 -0.23 -62.46 54.74
C ALA A 635 0.27 -63.25 55.97
N ARG A 636 0.11 -62.70 57.18
CA ARG A 636 0.48 -63.36 58.43
C ARG A 636 -0.38 -64.58 58.73
N GLU A 637 -1.69 -64.52 58.49
CA GLU A 637 -2.60 -65.65 58.71
C GLU A 637 -2.27 -66.85 57.81
N ILE A 638 -2.00 -66.60 56.53
CA ILE A 638 -1.66 -67.66 55.56
C ILE A 638 -0.35 -68.33 55.94
N VAL A 639 0.70 -67.55 56.25
CA VAL A 639 2.02 -68.07 56.61
C VAL A 639 2.00 -68.79 57.97
N ALA A 640 1.17 -68.35 58.92
CA ALA A 640 1.02 -69.04 60.20
C ALA A 640 0.24 -70.36 60.09
N GLY A 641 -0.77 -70.42 59.22
CA GLY A 641 -1.55 -71.63 58.96
C GLY A 641 -0.78 -72.67 58.13
N GLU A 642 -0.02 -72.21 57.14
CA GLU A 642 0.84 -73.05 56.30
C GLU A 642 2.27 -72.48 56.24
N PRO A 643 3.16 -72.89 57.17
CA PRO A 643 4.53 -72.35 57.26
C PRO A 643 5.41 -72.60 56.03
N ARG A 644 4.95 -73.44 55.10
CA ARG A 644 5.62 -73.73 53.82
C ARG A 644 5.37 -72.67 52.76
N LEU A 645 4.33 -71.85 52.90
CA LEU A 645 3.97 -70.79 51.96
C LEU A 645 4.67 -69.47 52.30
N ARG A 646 4.81 -68.63 51.28
CA ARG A 646 5.24 -67.23 51.37
C ARG A 646 4.09 -66.35 50.91
N ALA A 647 3.78 -65.30 51.64
CA ALA A 647 2.73 -64.35 51.27
C ALA A 647 3.34 -62.98 50.97
N VAL A 648 2.98 -62.37 49.84
CA VAL A 648 3.42 -61.03 49.45
C VAL A 648 2.23 -60.09 49.32
N THR A 649 2.30 -58.91 49.92
CA THR A 649 1.28 -57.88 49.74
C THR A 649 1.44 -57.19 48.38
N ARG A 650 0.36 -56.62 47.82
CA ARG A 650 0.44 -55.87 46.55
C ARG A 650 1.47 -54.75 46.53
N ASP A 651 1.74 -54.13 47.68
CA ASP A 651 2.74 -53.09 47.84
C ASP A 651 4.17 -53.62 48.10
N GLY A 652 4.40 -54.92 47.94
CA GLY A 652 5.73 -55.52 47.91
C GLY A 652 6.31 -55.90 49.28
N ARG A 653 5.49 -56.16 50.30
CA ARG A 653 5.96 -56.75 51.57
C ARG A 653 5.81 -58.26 51.52
N LEU A 654 6.94 -58.97 51.49
CA LEU A 654 7.03 -60.43 51.45
C LEU A 654 7.25 -60.99 52.86
N LEU A 655 6.42 -61.95 53.26
CA LEU A 655 6.46 -62.62 54.55
C LEU A 655 6.57 -64.13 54.36
N GLY A 656 7.54 -64.76 55.02
CA GLY A 656 7.65 -66.21 55.18
C GLY A 656 7.77 -66.58 56.66
N ALA A 657 7.68 -67.88 56.98
CA ALA A 657 7.65 -68.35 58.37
C ALA A 657 8.95 -68.05 59.16
N HIS A 658 10.06 -67.86 58.45
CA HIS A 658 11.40 -67.71 59.04
C HIS A 658 12.13 -66.44 58.61
N TRP A 659 11.56 -65.65 57.69
CA TRP A 659 12.16 -64.41 57.18
C TRP A 659 11.10 -63.52 56.55
N ALA A 660 11.35 -62.20 56.52
CA ALA A 660 10.49 -61.21 55.90
C ALA A 660 11.33 -60.20 55.12
N ARG A 661 10.77 -59.64 54.05
CA ARG A 661 11.39 -58.60 53.22
C ARG A 661 10.37 -57.52 52.88
N VAL A 662 10.77 -56.27 53.00
CA VAL A 662 10.00 -55.12 52.50
C VAL A 662 10.72 -54.62 51.25
N GLY A 663 10.04 -54.60 50.11
CA GLY A 663 10.57 -53.98 48.89
C GLY A 663 10.74 -52.46 49.06
N SER A 664 11.74 -51.87 48.41
CA SER A 664 11.91 -50.42 48.37
C SER A 664 10.81 -49.79 47.51
N SER A 665 10.04 -48.86 48.07
CA SER A 665 8.99 -48.12 47.36
C SER A 665 9.49 -46.89 46.60
N SER A 666 10.81 -46.66 46.55
CA SER A 666 11.41 -45.37 46.17
C SER A 666 12.04 -45.32 44.78
N GLY A 667 11.82 -46.31 43.92
CA GLY A 667 12.24 -46.27 42.52
C GLY A 667 11.29 -47.08 41.64
N GLN A 668 11.04 -46.62 40.41
CA GLN A 668 10.39 -47.45 39.41
C GLN A 668 11.33 -48.61 39.11
N GLY A 669 11.02 -49.81 39.61
CA GLY A 669 11.79 -51.00 39.27
C GLY A 669 11.65 -51.33 37.78
N PRO A 670 12.53 -52.19 37.24
CA PRO A 670 12.54 -52.51 35.80
C PRO A 670 11.20 -53.10 35.32
N LEU A 671 10.44 -53.78 36.18
CA LEU A 671 9.09 -54.28 35.86
C LEU A 671 8.03 -53.16 35.80
N GLN A 672 8.13 -52.14 36.66
CA GLN A 672 7.25 -50.96 36.61
C GLN A 672 7.56 -50.07 35.41
N MET A 673 8.84 -49.95 35.02
CA MET A 673 9.25 -49.26 33.80
C MET A 673 8.74 -49.97 32.55
N ARG A 674 8.79 -51.31 32.52
CA ARG A 674 8.21 -52.10 31.42
C ARG A 674 6.71 -51.92 31.30
N ALA A 675 5.97 -51.98 32.41
CA ALA A 675 4.53 -51.73 32.40
C ALA A 675 4.19 -50.30 31.93
N SER A 676 4.98 -49.30 32.35
CA SER A 676 4.84 -47.91 31.90
C SER A 676 5.14 -47.72 30.41
N LEU A 677 6.09 -48.50 29.87
CA LEU A 677 6.41 -48.51 28.44
C LEU A 677 5.25 -49.11 27.64
N ASP A 678 4.74 -50.28 28.03
CA ASP A 678 3.62 -50.93 27.35
C ASP A 678 2.36 -50.04 27.38
N GLU A 679 2.11 -49.32 28.48
CA GLU A 679 1.02 -48.33 28.58
C GLU A 679 1.26 -47.12 27.67
N ALA A 680 2.49 -46.59 27.60
CA ALA A 680 2.84 -45.48 26.74
C ALA A 680 2.73 -45.83 25.25
N VAL A 681 3.12 -47.05 24.85
CA VAL A 681 2.96 -47.58 23.48
C VAL A 681 1.48 -47.71 23.12
N ALA A 682 0.65 -48.24 24.02
CA ALA A 682 -0.80 -48.30 23.80
C ALA A 682 -1.46 -46.91 23.73
N ALA A 683 -0.97 -45.95 24.52
CA ALA A 683 -1.41 -44.56 24.45
C ALA A 683 -0.99 -43.88 23.14
N LEU A 684 0.22 -44.17 22.63
CA LEU A 684 0.71 -43.65 21.36
C LEU A 684 -0.16 -44.12 20.19
N GLY A 685 -0.58 -45.39 20.18
CA GLY A 685 -1.50 -45.91 19.17
C GLY A 685 -2.82 -45.12 19.10
N ARG A 686 -3.42 -44.82 20.26
CA ARG A 686 -4.63 -43.98 20.34
C ARG A 686 -4.39 -42.52 19.92
N ALA A 687 -3.22 -41.98 20.25
CA ALA A 687 -2.84 -40.61 19.86
C ALA A 687 -2.62 -40.48 18.34
N HIS A 688 -2.05 -41.49 17.69
CA HIS A 688 -1.95 -41.57 16.23
C HIS A 688 -3.33 -41.62 15.57
N GLU A 689 -4.24 -42.49 16.03
CA GLU A 689 -5.61 -42.54 15.50
C GLU A 689 -6.34 -41.19 15.66
N ALA A 690 -6.16 -40.52 16.80
CA ALA A 690 -6.72 -39.19 17.02
C ALA A 690 -6.11 -38.12 16.09
N ALA A 691 -4.80 -38.20 15.81
CA ALA A 691 -4.11 -37.31 14.89
C ALA A 691 -4.55 -37.50 13.43
N GLU A 692 -4.77 -38.74 13.00
CA GLU A 692 -5.31 -39.03 11.65
C GLU A 692 -6.74 -38.47 11.49
N LEU A 693 -7.59 -38.64 12.50
CA LEU A 693 -8.95 -38.10 12.49
C LEU A 693 -8.97 -36.56 12.51
N SER A 694 -8.09 -35.92 13.30
CA SER A 694 -8.00 -34.45 13.33
C SER A 694 -7.44 -33.87 12.05
N ALA A 695 -6.50 -34.56 11.40
CA ALA A 695 -5.96 -34.17 10.11
C ALA A 695 -7.03 -34.24 9.00
N ALA A 696 -7.83 -35.32 8.96
CA ALA A 696 -8.95 -35.43 8.03
C ALA A 696 -10.01 -34.34 8.26
N SER A 697 -10.33 -34.03 9.52
CA SER A 697 -11.26 -32.95 9.86
C SER A 697 -10.71 -31.56 9.47
N LEU A 698 -9.39 -31.37 9.52
CA LEU A 698 -8.75 -30.13 9.07
C LEU A 698 -8.80 -29.98 7.55
N GLU A 699 -8.62 -31.08 6.81
CA GLU A 699 -8.75 -31.10 5.35
C GLU A 699 -10.18 -30.79 4.90
N GLU A 700 -11.19 -31.41 5.49
CA GLU A 700 -12.61 -31.12 5.23
C GLU A 700 -12.97 -29.66 5.54
N ALA A 701 -12.46 -29.11 6.65
CA ALA A 701 -12.67 -27.70 7.00
C ALA A 701 -11.98 -26.73 6.03
N ALA A 702 -10.83 -27.13 5.47
CA ALA A 702 -10.11 -26.34 4.45
C ALA A 702 -10.85 -26.33 3.11
N GLU A 703 -11.42 -27.46 2.69
CA GLU A 703 -12.28 -27.55 1.52
C GLU A 703 -13.54 -26.69 1.66
N ALA A 704 -14.20 -26.76 2.82
CA ALA A 704 -15.37 -25.92 3.13
C ALA A 704 -15.04 -24.41 3.14
N GLU A 705 -13.85 -24.01 3.63
CA GLU A 705 -13.40 -22.61 3.54
C GLU A 705 -13.19 -22.20 2.08
N ALA A 706 -12.56 -23.05 1.26
CA ALA A 706 -12.32 -22.76 -0.15
C ALA A 706 -13.63 -22.59 -0.95
N GLU A 707 -14.61 -23.47 -0.73
CA GLU A 707 -15.94 -23.35 -1.35
C GLU A 707 -16.66 -22.07 -0.91
N ALA A 708 -16.65 -21.75 0.39
CA ALA A 708 -17.28 -20.54 0.90
C ALA A 708 -16.59 -19.26 0.40
N GLN A 709 -15.27 -19.30 0.22
CA GLN A 709 -14.49 -18.20 -0.35
C GLN A 709 -14.85 -17.96 -1.82
N LEU A 710 -14.95 -19.03 -2.62
CA LEU A 710 -15.40 -18.96 -4.02
C LEU A 710 -16.81 -18.37 -4.12
N ALA A 711 -17.74 -18.81 -3.27
CA ALA A 711 -19.11 -18.28 -3.25
C ALA A 711 -19.17 -16.78 -2.89
N VAL A 712 -18.27 -16.31 -2.02
CA VAL A 712 -18.13 -14.86 -1.72
C VAL A 712 -17.60 -14.11 -2.93
N GLU A 713 -16.59 -14.64 -3.62
CA GLU A 713 -16.00 -14.01 -4.80
C GLU A 713 -17.02 -13.89 -5.94
N GLU A 714 -17.81 -14.94 -6.19
CA GLU A 714 -18.89 -14.92 -7.18
C GLU A 714 -19.98 -13.89 -6.83
N ALA A 715 -20.43 -13.86 -5.57
CA ALA A 715 -21.44 -12.90 -5.13
C ALA A 715 -20.92 -11.45 -5.19
N GLN A 716 -19.64 -11.22 -4.86
CA GLN A 716 -19.01 -9.91 -4.98
C GLN A 716 -18.84 -9.48 -6.43
N ALA A 717 -18.51 -10.40 -7.34
CA ALA A 717 -18.42 -10.10 -8.77
C ALA A 717 -19.80 -9.69 -9.34
N LEU A 718 -20.87 -10.39 -8.95
CA LEU A 718 -22.25 -10.04 -9.32
C LEU A 718 -22.65 -8.66 -8.74
N SER A 719 -22.29 -8.37 -7.49
CA SER A 719 -22.55 -7.07 -6.87
C SER A 719 -21.80 -5.93 -7.57
N ALA A 720 -20.54 -6.14 -7.93
CA ALA A 720 -19.74 -5.17 -8.67
C ALA A 720 -20.29 -4.92 -10.08
N ALA A 721 -20.73 -5.97 -10.78
CA ALA A 721 -21.38 -5.85 -12.08
C ALA A 721 -22.68 -5.04 -12.01
N ALA A 722 -23.52 -5.28 -10.99
CA ALA A 722 -24.74 -4.52 -10.79
C ALA A 722 -24.48 -3.05 -10.43
N GLN A 723 -23.43 -2.75 -9.64
CA GLN A 723 -23.01 -1.38 -9.34
C GLN A 723 -22.47 -0.64 -10.58
N ALA A 724 -21.74 -1.33 -11.46
CA ALA A 724 -21.32 -0.77 -12.74
C ALA A 724 -22.52 -0.40 -13.61
N GLY A 725 -23.57 -1.22 -13.62
CA GLY A 725 -24.85 -0.92 -14.29
C GLY A 725 -25.51 0.36 -13.78
N VAL A 726 -25.45 0.65 -12.48
CA VAL A 726 -25.92 1.93 -11.91
C VAL A 726 -25.12 3.11 -12.45
N GLY A 727 -23.78 2.98 -12.51
CA GLY A 727 -22.91 4.02 -13.06
C GLY A 727 -23.22 4.33 -14.53
N GLN A 728 -23.47 3.29 -15.34
CA GLN A 728 -23.83 3.44 -16.74
C GLN A 728 -25.18 4.15 -16.90
N ALA A 729 -26.22 3.69 -16.20
CA ALA A 729 -27.56 4.31 -16.27
C ALA A 729 -27.57 5.77 -15.75
N GLN A 730 -26.73 6.08 -14.75
CA GLN A 730 -26.57 7.44 -14.23
C GLN A 730 -25.92 8.35 -15.29
N SER A 731 -24.90 7.86 -16.00
CA SER A 731 -24.24 8.62 -17.08
C SER A 731 -25.18 8.87 -18.26
N GLU A 732 -26.04 7.89 -18.60
CA GLU A 732 -27.05 8.06 -19.64
C GLU A 732 -28.08 9.13 -19.25
N LEU A 733 -28.57 9.11 -18.01
CA LEU A 733 -29.47 10.12 -17.47
C LEU A 733 -28.86 11.53 -17.48
N ASP A 734 -27.60 11.67 -17.07
CA ASP A 734 -26.90 12.95 -17.07
C ASP A 734 -26.70 13.47 -18.49
N GLY A 735 -26.44 12.58 -19.46
CA GLY A 735 -26.38 12.91 -20.89
C GLY A 735 -27.72 13.39 -21.45
N VAL A 736 -28.84 12.77 -21.07
CA VAL A 736 -30.19 13.23 -21.46
C VAL A 736 -30.51 14.59 -20.82
N ARG A 737 -30.20 14.78 -19.53
CA ARG A 737 -30.43 16.05 -18.83
C ARG A 737 -29.60 17.21 -19.39
N ALA A 738 -28.38 16.94 -19.85
CA ALA A 738 -27.56 17.95 -20.53
C ALA A 738 -28.22 18.40 -21.85
N ARG A 739 -28.67 17.45 -22.68
CA ARG A 739 -29.38 17.75 -23.93
C ARG A 739 -30.69 18.52 -23.68
N LEU A 740 -31.43 18.19 -22.62
CA LEU A 740 -32.65 18.92 -22.25
C LEU A 740 -32.37 20.37 -21.87
N ARG A 741 -31.33 20.64 -21.07
CA ARG A 741 -30.94 22.02 -20.71
C ARG A 741 -30.52 22.85 -21.92
N GLU A 742 -29.85 22.21 -22.88
CA GLU A 742 -29.43 22.86 -24.12
C GLU A 742 -30.64 23.20 -25.00
N ALA A 743 -31.61 22.28 -25.10
CA ALA A 743 -32.89 22.52 -25.78
C ALA A 743 -33.73 23.62 -25.10
N ASP A 744 -33.83 23.62 -23.76
CA ASP A 744 -34.54 24.66 -23.00
C ASP A 744 -33.90 26.04 -23.18
N ALA A 745 -32.57 26.11 -23.22
CA ALA A 745 -31.85 27.35 -23.45
C ALA A 745 -32.04 27.89 -24.88
N ALA A 746 -32.10 27.00 -25.88
CA ALA A 746 -32.41 27.36 -27.27
C ALA A 746 -33.85 27.91 -27.40
N ALA A 747 -34.83 27.17 -26.86
CA ALA A 747 -36.24 27.58 -26.86
C ALA A 747 -36.46 28.95 -26.17
N ALA A 748 -35.72 29.23 -25.08
CA ALA A 748 -35.80 30.52 -24.40
C ALA A 748 -35.24 31.69 -25.24
N GLN A 749 -34.21 31.46 -26.07
CA GLN A 749 -33.69 32.47 -27.01
C GLN A 749 -34.65 32.70 -28.18
N GLU A 750 -35.22 31.62 -28.71
CA GLU A 750 -36.21 31.66 -29.79
C GLU A 750 -37.46 32.42 -29.39
N ALA A 751 -38.03 32.14 -28.21
CA ALA A 751 -39.19 32.87 -27.68
C ALA A 751 -38.94 34.37 -27.50
N LYS A 752 -37.71 34.76 -27.14
CA LYS A 752 -37.32 36.18 -27.00
C LYS A 752 -37.22 36.88 -28.36
N GLN A 753 -36.75 36.18 -29.38
CA GLN A 753 -36.65 36.69 -30.75
C GLN A 753 -38.05 36.86 -31.36
N GLU A 754 -38.94 35.88 -31.16
CA GLU A 754 -40.33 35.91 -31.62
C GLU A 754 -41.10 37.08 -30.99
N ALA A 755 -41.02 37.26 -29.67
CA ALA A 755 -41.67 38.36 -28.96
C ALA A 755 -41.23 39.74 -29.48
N ARG A 756 -39.96 39.88 -29.91
CA ARG A 756 -39.44 41.12 -30.48
C ARG A 756 -40.03 41.41 -31.87
N LEU A 757 -40.18 40.38 -32.71
CA LEU A 757 -40.77 40.50 -34.05
C LEU A 757 -42.27 40.81 -33.97
N GLN A 758 -43.00 40.16 -33.06
CA GLN A 758 -44.43 40.45 -32.81
C GLN A 758 -44.65 41.88 -32.30
N ALA A 759 -43.79 42.39 -31.40
CA ALA A 759 -43.87 43.77 -30.94
C ALA A 759 -43.63 44.79 -32.07
N ALA A 760 -42.70 44.50 -33.00
CA ALA A 760 -42.43 45.35 -34.15
C ALA A 760 -43.60 45.38 -35.14
N ALA A 761 -44.24 44.22 -35.39
CA ALA A 761 -45.44 44.11 -36.21
C ALA A 761 -46.62 44.92 -35.63
N HIS A 762 -46.84 44.82 -34.32
CA HIS A 762 -47.92 45.55 -33.65
C HIS A 762 -47.75 47.07 -33.74
N ALA A 763 -46.52 47.58 -33.53
CA ALA A 763 -46.23 49.01 -33.63
C ALA A 763 -46.42 49.56 -35.06
N ALA A 764 -46.05 48.80 -36.10
CA ALA A 764 -46.27 49.20 -37.49
C ALA A 764 -47.76 49.21 -37.86
N GLY A 765 -48.55 48.27 -37.34
CA GLY A 765 -50.00 48.22 -37.54
C GLY A 765 -50.74 49.41 -36.94
N GLN A 766 -50.42 49.80 -35.70
CA GLN A 766 -51.03 50.99 -35.07
C GLN A 766 -50.74 52.29 -35.84
N GLU A 767 -49.55 52.41 -36.43
CA GLU A 767 -49.19 53.58 -37.24
C GLU A 767 -49.98 53.63 -38.56
N ALA A 768 -50.22 52.48 -39.19
CA ALA A 768 -51.06 52.38 -40.39
C ALA A 768 -52.52 52.78 -40.11
N GLU A 769 -53.11 52.30 -39.00
CA GLU A 769 -54.47 52.67 -38.60
C GLU A 769 -54.63 54.17 -38.36
N ARG A 770 -53.64 54.80 -37.71
CA ARG A 770 -53.62 56.24 -37.48
C ARG A 770 -53.59 57.03 -38.79
N LEU A 771 -52.75 56.61 -39.75
CA LEU A 771 -52.68 57.24 -41.08
C LEU A 771 -53.95 57.01 -41.90
N ALA A 772 -54.63 55.87 -41.73
CA ALA A 772 -55.92 55.59 -42.36
C ALA A 772 -57.06 56.50 -41.86
N GLY A 773 -57.01 56.94 -40.60
CA GLY A 773 -57.91 57.98 -40.08
C GLY A 773 -57.69 59.32 -40.80
N ASN A 774 -56.44 59.77 -40.87
CA ASN A 774 -56.08 61.04 -41.50
C ASN A 774 -56.45 61.11 -43.00
N VAL A 775 -56.38 59.99 -43.73
CA VAL A 775 -56.81 59.92 -45.14
C VAL A 775 -58.33 60.14 -45.26
N ARG A 776 -59.13 59.51 -44.39
CA ARG A 776 -60.60 59.65 -44.40
C ARG A 776 -61.04 61.08 -44.12
N ASP A 777 -60.45 61.70 -43.10
CA ASP A 777 -60.76 63.10 -42.77
C ASP A 777 -60.46 64.06 -43.94
N ALA A 778 -59.41 63.78 -44.72
CA ALA A 778 -59.05 64.56 -45.90
C ALA A 778 -59.99 64.30 -47.10
N GLU A 779 -60.49 63.07 -47.27
CA GLU A 779 -61.49 62.71 -48.29
C GLU A 779 -62.84 63.38 -48.03
N ASP A 780 -63.32 63.36 -46.79
CA ASP A 780 -64.58 64.04 -46.40
C ASP A 780 -64.50 65.55 -46.65
N HIS A 781 -63.33 66.16 -46.42
CA HIS A 781 -63.11 67.58 -46.71
C HIS A 781 -63.09 67.90 -48.22
N ARG A 782 -62.62 66.96 -49.06
CA ARG A 782 -62.68 67.09 -50.52
C ARG A 782 -64.12 67.01 -51.03
N ASP A 783 -64.89 66.05 -50.54
CA ASP A 783 -66.25 65.78 -51.05
C ASP A 783 -67.21 66.91 -50.73
N THR A 784 -67.17 67.42 -49.49
CA THR A 784 -67.90 68.63 -49.10
C THR A 784 -67.51 69.86 -49.94
N THR A 785 -66.30 69.92 -50.46
CA THR A 785 -65.84 71.00 -51.35
C THR A 785 -66.31 70.81 -52.80
N ALA A 786 -66.44 69.55 -53.27
CA ALA A 786 -66.92 69.21 -54.60
C ALA A 786 -68.43 69.44 -54.76
N GLU A 787 -69.23 69.07 -53.77
CA GLU A 787 -70.69 69.29 -53.76
C GLU A 787 -71.03 70.78 -53.89
N ARG A 788 -70.28 71.64 -53.19
CA ARG A 788 -70.41 73.09 -53.26
C ARG A 788 -70.03 73.68 -54.63
N LEU A 789 -69.18 73.01 -55.41
CA LEU A 789 -68.81 73.43 -56.75
C LEU A 789 -69.93 73.11 -57.75
N ALA A 790 -70.53 71.92 -57.67
CA ALA A 790 -71.59 71.47 -58.56
C ALA A 790 -72.87 72.33 -58.43
N GLU A 791 -73.27 72.67 -57.20
CA GLU A 791 -74.45 73.53 -56.95
C GLU A 791 -74.30 74.93 -57.61
N MET A 792 -73.06 75.43 -57.71
CA MET A 792 -72.79 76.74 -58.30
C MET A 792 -72.70 76.71 -59.84
N GLU A 793 -72.39 75.58 -60.45
CA GLU A 793 -72.33 75.44 -61.92
C GLU A 793 -73.75 75.37 -62.53
N GLU A 794 -74.66 74.62 -61.90
CA GLU A 794 -76.05 74.47 -62.36
C GLU A 794 -76.83 75.79 -62.35
N ARG A 795 -76.54 76.67 -61.38
CA ARG A 795 -77.15 78.01 -61.27
C ARG A 795 -76.71 78.98 -62.37
N TYR A 796 -75.51 78.83 -62.95
CA TYR A 796 -75.00 79.75 -63.98
C TYR A 796 -75.63 79.50 -65.36
N GLU A 797 -75.98 78.25 -65.68
CA GLU A 797 -76.57 77.88 -66.98
C GLU A 797 -78.05 78.30 -67.10
N ALA A 798 -78.80 78.25 -66.00
CA ALA A 798 -80.22 78.60 -65.98
C ALA A 798 -80.52 80.10 -66.21
N ASP A 799 -79.57 81.00 -65.90
CA ASP A 799 -79.78 82.45 -65.93
C ASP A 799 -79.56 83.11 -67.32
N ALA A 800 -79.08 82.37 -68.34
CA ALA A 800 -78.64 82.93 -69.63
C ALA A 800 -79.73 83.10 -70.72
N GLU A 801 -80.96 82.59 -70.56
CA GLU A 801 -81.85 82.25 -71.70
C GLU A 801 -83.21 83.00 -71.91
N ALA A 802 -83.59 84.09 -71.22
CA ALA A 802 -84.95 84.69 -71.38
C ALA A 802 -85.02 86.21 -71.68
N GLU A 803 -86.18 86.79 -72.05
CA GLU A 803 -86.50 88.24 -72.31
C GLU A 803 -87.78 88.72 -71.55
N PRO A 804 -88.13 90.04 -71.42
CA PRO A 804 -88.84 90.60 -70.22
C PRO A 804 -90.21 91.34 -70.39
N GLU A 805 -90.92 91.60 -69.26
CA GLU A 805 -91.87 92.75 -69.04
C GLU A 805 -92.27 93.06 -67.54
N GLU A 806 -92.16 94.36 -67.13
CA GLU A 806 -92.76 95.27 -66.07
C GLU A 806 -93.04 94.94 -64.54
N GLU A 807 -92.39 95.67 -63.57
CA GLU A 807 -92.88 96.81 -62.71
C GLU A 807 -93.85 96.77 -61.45
N PRO A 808 -93.50 96.60 -60.13
CA PRO A 808 -94.43 96.93 -59.01
C PRO A 808 -93.88 97.12 -57.56
N ASP A 809 -94.81 97.49 -56.68
CA ASP A 809 -94.77 98.02 -55.30
C ASP A 809 -94.24 97.13 -54.14
N THR A 810 -93.54 97.73 -53.15
CA THR A 810 -92.56 97.08 -52.24
C THR A 810 -92.74 97.17 -50.69
N GLU A 811 -93.84 97.71 -50.15
CA GLU A 811 -93.94 97.99 -48.69
C GLU A 811 -93.88 96.78 -47.73
N ILE A 812 -94.47 95.62 -48.08
CA ILE A 812 -94.57 94.44 -47.19
C ILE A 812 -93.21 93.75 -46.98
N ARG A 813 -92.26 93.96 -47.91
CA ARG A 813 -90.90 93.40 -47.82
C ARG A 813 -90.11 93.98 -46.65
N GLU A 814 -90.27 95.28 -46.38
CA GLU A 814 -89.44 95.99 -45.40
C GLU A 814 -89.72 95.50 -43.97
N GLU A 815 -90.98 95.29 -43.59
CA GLU A 815 -91.35 94.76 -42.27
C GLU A 815 -90.82 93.34 -42.02
N LEU A 816 -90.87 92.46 -43.03
CA LEU A 816 -90.38 91.09 -42.93
C LEU A 816 -88.84 91.03 -42.87
N ALA A 817 -88.14 91.99 -43.50
CA ALA A 817 -86.69 92.07 -43.50
C ALA A 817 -86.14 92.48 -42.11
N GLU A 818 -86.81 93.41 -41.43
CA GLU A 818 -86.44 93.83 -40.08
C GLU A 818 -86.60 92.67 -39.08
N ARG A 819 -87.70 91.91 -39.18
CA ARG A 819 -87.94 90.75 -38.31
C ARG A 819 -86.92 89.61 -38.49
N VAL A 820 -86.46 89.36 -39.72
CA VAL A 820 -85.37 88.41 -40.00
C VAL A 820 -84.05 88.91 -39.40
N GLY A 821 -83.81 90.23 -39.40
CA GLY A 821 -82.64 90.85 -38.78
C GLY A 821 -82.55 90.60 -37.27
N GLU A 822 -83.66 90.77 -36.55
CA GLU A 822 -83.74 90.47 -35.11
C GLU A 822 -83.46 89.00 -34.81
N LEU A 823 -84.05 88.08 -35.58
CA LEU A 823 -83.92 86.64 -35.38
C LEU A 823 -82.53 86.09 -35.75
N ARG A 824 -81.80 86.78 -36.63
CA ARG A 824 -80.38 86.49 -36.89
C ARG A 824 -79.49 86.86 -35.70
N GLY A 825 -79.83 87.94 -34.99
CA GLY A 825 -79.17 88.30 -33.74
C GLY A 825 -79.31 87.21 -32.68
N THR A 826 -80.54 86.71 -32.47
CA THR A 826 -80.83 85.65 -31.50
C THR A 826 -80.16 84.32 -31.86
N GLU A 827 -80.08 83.95 -33.14
CA GLU A 827 -79.35 82.76 -33.57
C GLU A 827 -77.84 82.88 -33.31
N MET A 828 -77.24 84.05 -33.59
CA MET A 828 -75.81 84.25 -33.39
C MET A 828 -75.42 84.18 -31.91
N GLU A 829 -76.26 84.74 -31.03
CA GLU A 829 -76.10 84.61 -29.57
C GLU A 829 -76.23 83.15 -29.12
N ALA A 830 -77.22 82.40 -29.64
CA ALA A 830 -77.38 80.98 -29.33
C ALA A 830 -76.21 80.11 -29.84
N ARG A 831 -75.66 80.40 -31.03
CA ARG A 831 -74.46 79.71 -31.55
C ARG A 831 -73.24 79.96 -30.68
N LEU A 832 -73.05 81.20 -30.21
CA LEU A 832 -71.96 81.53 -29.31
C LEU A 832 -72.12 80.80 -27.96
N ALA A 833 -73.35 80.68 -27.47
CA ALA A 833 -73.65 79.93 -26.25
C ALA A 833 -73.31 78.44 -26.37
N VAL A 834 -73.70 77.78 -27.48
CA VAL A 834 -73.34 76.37 -27.77
C VAL A 834 -71.84 76.18 -27.79
N ARG A 835 -71.12 76.99 -28.59
CA ARG A 835 -69.65 76.86 -28.71
C ARG A 835 -68.94 77.07 -27.37
N THR A 836 -69.43 77.99 -26.54
CA THR A 836 -68.88 78.23 -25.21
C THR A 836 -69.16 77.05 -24.26
N ALA A 837 -70.31 76.38 -24.39
CA ALA A 837 -70.64 75.19 -23.62
C ALA A 837 -69.82 73.97 -24.08
N GLU A 838 -69.62 73.77 -25.39
CA GLU A 838 -68.80 72.70 -25.97
C GLU A 838 -67.33 72.78 -25.52
N GLU A 839 -66.71 73.97 -25.61
CA GLU A 839 -65.32 74.16 -25.17
C GLU A 839 -65.14 73.88 -23.67
N ARG A 840 -66.15 74.20 -22.85
CA ARG A 840 -66.13 73.93 -21.40
C ARG A 840 -66.34 72.46 -21.07
N ALA A 841 -67.24 71.76 -21.78
CA ALA A 841 -67.46 70.33 -21.61
C ALA A 841 -66.23 69.51 -22.07
N GLY A 842 -65.64 69.88 -23.22
CA GLY A 842 -64.45 69.22 -23.75
C GLY A 842 -63.19 69.38 -22.88
N ALA A 843 -63.09 70.45 -22.09
CA ALA A 843 -61.94 70.69 -21.20
C ALA A 843 -61.89 69.77 -19.97
N LEU A 844 -63.03 69.17 -19.58
CA LEU A 844 -63.12 68.26 -18.44
C LEU A 844 -63.18 66.79 -18.86
N ALA A 845 -63.62 66.51 -20.09
CA ALA A 845 -63.79 65.18 -20.65
C ALA A 845 -62.60 64.23 -20.37
N GLY A 846 -62.87 63.13 -19.67
CA GLY A 846 -61.92 62.04 -19.42
C GLY A 846 -60.94 62.28 -18.26
N ARG A 847 -61.06 63.41 -17.56
CA ARG A 847 -60.25 63.72 -16.37
C ARG A 847 -60.67 62.90 -15.14
N ALA A 848 -61.97 62.62 -14.99
CA ALA A 848 -62.48 61.76 -13.92
C ALA A 848 -61.93 60.33 -14.03
N ASP A 849 -61.98 59.72 -15.22
CA ASP A 849 -61.45 58.38 -15.48
C ASP A 849 -59.93 58.26 -15.23
N ALA A 850 -59.18 59.35 -15.43
CA ALA A 850 -57.75 59.40 -15.12
C ALA A 850 -57.50 59.41 -13.60
N LEU A 851 -58.31 60.14 -12.82
CA LEU A 851 -58.23 60.21 -11.36
C LEU A 851 -58.62 58.87 -10.71
N ASP A 852 -59.66 58.20 -11.20
CA ASP A 852 -60.08 56.88 -10.69
C ASP A 852 -59.00 55.81 -10.90
N ARG A 853 -58.37 55.76 -12.08
CA ARG A 853 -57.23 54.85 -12.34
C ARG A 853 -56.04 55.14 -11.44
N GLN A 854 -55.80 56.40 -11.10
CA GLN A 854 -54.73 56.80 -10.18
C GLN A 854 -55.04 56.36 -8.73
N ALA A 855 -56.29 56.47 -8.28
CA ALA A 855 -56.72 56.01 -6.97
C ALA A 855 -56.58 54.48 -6.80
N GLU A 856 -56.98 53.71 -7.81
CA GLU A 856 -56.82 52.24 -7.80
C GLU A 856 -55.36 51.80 -7.75
N ALA A 857 -54.49 52.47 -8.50
CA ALA A 857 -53.06 52.17 -8.50
C ALA A 857 -52.41 52.43 -7.13
N GLU A 858 -52.78 53.53 -6.48
CA GLU A 858 -52.28 53.88 -5.14
C GLU A 858 -52.77 52.89 -4.07
N ARG A 859 -54.03 52.43 -4.13
CA ARG A 859 -54.55 51.36 -3.24
C ARG A 859 -53.78 50.05 -3.37
N ARG A 860 -53.55 49.60 -4.61
CA ARG A 860 -52.79 48.37 -4.88
C ARG A 860 -51.36 48.47 -4.33
N ASN A 861 -50.71 49.62 -4.48
CA ASN A 861 -49.37 49.86 -3.94
C ASN A 861 -49.34 49.84 -2.41
N ARG A 862 -50.31 50.49 -1.74
CA ARG A 862 -50.44 50.48 -0.28
C ARG A 862 -50.68 49.06 0.26
N ALA A 863 -51.55 48.27 -0.38
CA ALA A 863 -51.82 46.88 0.02
C ALA A 863 -50.56 45.99 -0.08
N LEU A 864 -49.82 46.09 -1.18
CA LEU A 864 -48.57 45.35 -1.37
C LEU A 864 -47.48 45.78 -0.39
N ALA A 865 -47.40 47.06 -0.03
CA ALA A 865 -46.49 47.59 0.98
C ALA A 865 -46.75 47.00 2.38
N VAL A 866 -48.02 46.97 2.80
CA VAL A 866 -48.44 46.37 4.09
C VAL A 866 -48.06 44.88 4.15
N GLU A 867 -48.31 44.13 3.08
CA GLU A 867 -48.00 42.71 3.06
C GLU A 867 -46.48 42.44 3.07
N ARG A 868 -45.69 43.25 2.34
CA ARG A 868 -44.21 43.19 2.38
C ARG A 868 -43.70 43.49 3.78
N ARG A 869 -44.24 44.50 4.47
CA ARG A 869 -43.87 44.84 5.85
C ARG A 869 -44.17 43.70 6.81
N ARG A 870 -45.37 43.12 6.76
CA ARG A 870 -45.76 41.98 7.61
C ARG A 870 -44.83 40.77 7.42
N ARG A 871 -44.48 40.44 6.16
CA ARG A 871 -43.53 39.36 5.85
C ARG A 871 -42.12 39.65 6.40
N ARG A 872 -41.64 40.88 6.31
CA ARG A 872 -40.34 41.29 6.87
C ARG A 872 -40.31 41.22 8.39
N GLU A 873 -41.37 41.68 9.07
CA GLU A 873 -41.48 41.59 10.53
C GLU A 873 -41.47 40.13 11.01
N GLU A 874 -42.15 39.25 10.29
CA GLU A 874 -42.11 37.80 10.56
C GLU A 874 -40.72 37.22 10.35
N GLN A 875 -40.06 37.55 9.23
CA GLN A 875 -38.69 37.12 8.94
C GLN A 875 -37.68 37.63 9.98
N ALA A 876 -37.82 38.88 10.44
CA ALA A 876 -36.99 39.45 11.49
C ALA A 876 -37.16 38.72 12.82
N ARG A 877 -38.40 38.33 13.17
CA ARG A 877 -38.72 37.58 14.40
C ARG A 877 -38.13 36.17 14.34
N ILE A 878 -38.30 35.46 13.22
CA ILE A 878 -37.74 34.12 13.02
C ILE A 878 -36.21 34.16 13.04
N ALA A 879 -35.59 35.10 12.30
CA ALA A 879 -34.14 35.26 12.28
C ALA A 879 -33.57 35.53 13.69
N ARG A 880 -34.27 36.35 14.50
CA ARG A 880 -33.87 36.59 15.89
C ARG A 880 -33.97 35.34 16.76
N ALA A 881 -35.08 34.60 16.68
CA ALA A 881 -35.24 33.36 17.45
C ALA A 881 -34.18 32.31 17.09
N VAL A 882 -33.83 32.19 15.80
CA VAL A 882 -32.78 31.29 15.32
C VAL A 882 -31.40 31.76 15.80
N GLN A 883 -31.11 33.07 15.77
CA GLN A 883 -29.87 33.63 16.30
C GLN A 883 -29.69 33.33 17.79
N ASP A 884 -30.72 33.60 18.60
CA ASP A 884 -30.68 33.36 20.05
C ASP A 884 -30.50 31.86 20.35
N GLY A 885 -31.21 30.98 19.63
CA GLY A 885 -31.07 29.53 19.75
C GLY A 885 -29.67 29.02 19.35
N ALA A 886 -29.10 29.54 18.27
CA ALA A 886 -27.76 29.20 17.81
C ALA A 886 -26.69 29.65 18.82
N GLN A 887 -26.84 30.83 19.44
CA GLN A 887 -25.92 31.31 20.48
C GLN A 887 -25.94 30.44 21.73
N ILE A 888 -27.13 30.01 22.19
CA ILE A 888 -27.25 29.08 23.33
C ILE A 888 -26.58 27.75 23.00
N ALA A 889 -26.82 27.20 21.81
CA ALA A 889 -26.21 25.94 21.38
C ALA A 889 -24.67 26.06 21.25
N LEU A 890 -24.16 27.18 20.73
CA LEU A 890 -22.72 27.47 20.68
C LEU A 890 -22.08 27.50 22.07
N ALA A 891 -22.73 28.12 23.06
CA ALA A 891 -22.23 28.14 24.43
C ALA A 891 -22.17 26.72 25.04
N ARG A 892 -23.16 25.87 24.76
CA ARG A 892 -23.17 24.47 25.23
C ARG A 892 -22.08 23.64 24.56
N ILE A 893 -21.91 23.77 23.25
CA ILE A 893 -20.87 23.05 22.51
C ILE A 893 -19.48 23.51 22.92
N ALA A 894 -19.27 24.80 23.16
CA ALA A 894 -17.99 25.30 23.67
C ALA A 894 -17.59 24.57 24.97
N ARG A 895 -18.53 24.39 25.89
CA ARG A 895 -18.27 23.64 27.13
C ARG A 895 -17.99 22.15 26.88
N SER A 896 -18.73 21.50 25.99
CA SER A 896 -18.46 20.10 25.63
C SER A 896 -17.10 19.94 24.92
N LEU A 897 -16.70 20.92 24.11
CA LEU A 897 -15.42 20.92 23.42
C LEU A 897 -14.25 21.09 24.41
N GLU A 898 -14.38 21.94 25.43
CA GLU A 898 -13.39 22.05 26.51
C GLU A 898 -13.16 20.69 27.21
N VAL A 899 -14.23 19.96 27.52
CA VAL A 899 -14.13 18.62 28.11
C VAL A 899 -13.46 17.65 27.15
N ALA A 900 -13.88 17.63 25.89
CA ALA A 900 -13.29 16.74 24.88
C ALA A 900 -11.79 17.04 24.62
N VAL A 901 -11.37 18.31 24.67
CA VAL A 901 -9.95 18.68 24.58
C VAL A 901 -9.18 18.13 25.78
N ALA A 902 -9.70 18.31 27.00
CA ALA A 902 -9.05 17.83 28.22
C ALA A 902 -8.93 16.29 28.23
N GLU A 903 -9.97 15.56 27.82
CA GLU A 903 -9.94 14.10 27.70
C GLU A 903 -8.96 13.63 26.62
N ARG A 904 -8.87 14.35 25.49
CA ARG A 904 -7.92 14.04 24.42
C ARG A 904 -6.49 14.19 24.90
N GLU A 905 -6.17 15.33 25.51
CA GLU A 905 -4.83 15.60 26.04
C GLU A 905 -4.44 14.58 27.12
N ASP A 906 -5.39 14.15 27.95
CA ASP A 906 -5.13 13.13 28.96
C ASP A 906 -4.86 11.74 28.35
N ALA A 907 -5.65 11.33 27.36
CA ALA A 907 -5.44 10.09 26.63
C ALA A 907 -4.10 10.08 25.86
N GLU A 908 -3.74 11.21 25.24
CA GLU A 908 -2.44 11.39 24.55
C GLU A 908 -1.27 11.33 25.54
N ARG A 909 -1.36 11.98 26.70
CA ARG A 909 -0.34 11.88 27.75
C ARG A 909 -0.16 10.45 28.26
N ARG A 910 -1.26 9.73 28.52
CA ARG A 910 -1.21 8.32 28.96
C ARG A 910 -0.59 7.41 27.92
N ARG A 911 -0.91 7.60 26.64
CA ARG A 911 -0.28 6.88 25.53
C ARG A 911 1.23 7.16 25.44
N ALA A 912 1.63 8.43 25.49
CA ALA A 912 3.04 8.82 25.42
C ALA A 912 3.86 8.25 26.59
N ALA A 913 3.31 8.24 27.81
CA ALA A 913 3.97 7.64 28.97
C ALA A 913 4.20 6.13 28.80
N ARG A 914 3.20 5.41 28.29
CA ARG A 914 3.30 3.97 28.00
C ARG A 914 4.27 3.65 26.87
N GLU A 915 4.30 4.45 25.81
CA GLU A 915 5.26 4.28 24.70
C GLU A 915 6.71 4.46 25.17
N GLU A 916 6.98 5.42 26.06
CA GLU A 916 8.33 5.61 26.61
C GLU A 916 8.72 4.45 27.54
N GLU A 917 7.79 3.97 28.38
CA GLU A 917 8.06 2.79 29.22
C GLU A 917 8.32 1.54 28.38
N LEU A 918 7.52 1.30 27.34
CA LEU A 918 7.68 0.18 26.41
C LEU A 918 9.03 0.23 25.69
N LYS A 919 9.49 1.44 25.31
CA LYS A 919 10.82 1.65 24.71
C LYS A 919 11.96 1.28 25.68
N ILE A 920 11.83 1.63 26.96
CA ILE A 920 12.81 1.26 28.00
C ILE A 920 12.84 -0.26 28.17
N VAL A 921 11.68 -0.90 28.31
CA VAL A 921 11.58 -2.36 28.51
C VAL A 921 12.11 -3.13 27.29
N ARG A 922 11.81 -2.69 26.06
CA ARG A 922 12.40 -3.27 24.83
C ARG A 922 13.92 -3.14 24.79
N GLY A 923 14.46 -2.04 25.34
CA GLY A 923 15.90 -1.88 25.52
C GLY A 923 16.48 -2.94 26.47
N GLN A 924 15.82 -3.16 27.61
CA GLN A 924 16.21 -4.18 28.60
C GLN A 924 16.12 -5.60 28.05
N VAL A 925 15.06 -5.94 27.29
CA VAL A 925 14.91 -7.25 26.63
C VAL A 925 16.08 -7.51 25.69
N ARG A 926 16.46 -6.53 24.86
CA ARG A 926 17.63 -6.65 23.96
C ARG A 926 18.94 -6.81 24.72
N GLU A 927 19.12 -6.06 25.81
CA GLU A 927 20.31 -6.15 26.65
C GLU A 927 20.43 -7.53 27.29
N TYR A 928 19.38 -8.02 27.95
CA TYR A 928 19.37 -9.35 28.58
C TYR A 928 19.50 -10.48 27.56
N ALA A 929 18.88 -10.37 26.37
CA ALA A 929 19.05 -11.34 25.30
C ALA A 929 20.52 -11.42 24.83
N THR A 930 21.17 -10.27 24.67
CA THR A 930 22.61 -10.21 24.30
C THR A 930 23.50 -10.78 25.41
N GLN A 931 23.19 -10.48 26.67
CA GLN A 931 23.90 -11.05 27.82
C GLN A 931 23.73 -12.57 27.90
N LEU A 932 22.51 -13.06 27.66
CA LEU A 932 22.21 -14.49 27.64
C LEU A 932 22.98 -15.21 26.54
N GLU A 933 22.99 -14.67 25.31
CA GLU A 933 23.75 -15.24 24.19
C GLU A 933 25.24 -15.36 24.51
N ARG A 934 25.85 -14.34 25.12
CA ARG A 934 27.25 -14.39 25.58
C ARG A 934 27.46 -15.49 26.63
N LEU A 935 26.57 -15.60 27.62
CA LEU A 935 26.67 -16.61 28.67
C LEU A 935 26.48 -18.03 28.13
N VAL A 936 25.57 -18.24 27.18
CA VAL A 936 25.36 -19.54 26.50
C VAL A 936 26.63 -19.95 25.75
N ASN A 937 27.26 -19.02 25.02
CA ASN A 937 28.50 -19.29 24.31
C ASN A 937 29.67 -19.63 25.26
N VAL A 938 29.75 -18.96 26.41
CA VAL A 938 30.76 -19.26 27.44
C VAL A 938 30.53 -20.64 28.08
N VAL A 939 29.28 -20.99 28.41
CA VAL A 939 28.95 -22.32 28.96
C VAL A 939 29.27 -23.40 27.94
N HIS A 940 28.86 -23.24 26.67
CA HIS A 940 29.14 -24.23 25.62
C HIS A 940 30.65 -24.39 25.38
N GLY A 941 31.41 -23.28 25.35
CA GLY A 941 32.87 -23.33 25.25
C GLY A 941 33.54 -24.04 26.44
N SER A 942 33.01 -23.83 27.66
CA SER A 942 33.51 -24.48 28.88
C SER A 942 33.17 -25.98 28.91
N GLU A 943 31.98 -26.36 28.44
CA GLU A 943 31.56 -27.76 28.31
C GLU A 943 32.43 -28.52 27.31
N VAL A 944 32.75 -27.91 26.16
CA VAL A 944 33.66 -28.49 25.15
C VAL A 944 35.07 -28.63 25.72
N ALA A 945 35.61 -27.59 26.36
CA ALA A 945 36.93 -27.64 26.99
C ALA A 945 36.99 -28.73 28.08
N ARG A 946 35.94 -28.90 28.89
CA ARG A 946 35.84 -29.96 29.88
C ARG A 946 35.73 -31.34 29.24
N ALA A 947 34.98 -31.50 28.16
CA ALA A 947 34.90 -32.76 27.42
C ALA A 947 36.28 -33.14 26.86
N GLU A 948 37.04 -32.17 26.34
CA GLU A 948 38.44 -32.38 25.93
C GLU A 948 39.35 -32.75 27.10
N GLN A 949 39.23 -32.09 28.27
CA GLN A 949 40.02 -32.42 29.45
C GLN A 949 39.63 -33.78 30.05
N ARG A 950 38.34 -34.16 30.04
CA ARG A 950 37.86 -35.48 30.47
C ARG A 950 38.36 -36.57 29.54
N LEU A 951 38.27 -36.36 28.23
CA LEU A 951 38.86 -37.27 27.25
C LEU A 951 40.38 -37.35 27.42
N ARG A 952 41.04 -36.26 27.81
CA ARG A 952 42.47 -36.27 28.13
C ARG A 952 42.77 -37.02 29.42
N LEU A 953 41.94 -36.88 30.45
CA LEU A 953 42.03 -37.64 31.69
C LEU A 953 41.86 -39.13 31.39
N GLU A 954 40.79 -39.49 30.68
CA GLU A 954 40.51 -40.85 30.22
C GLU A 954 41.67 -41.41 29.39
N ARG A 955 42.19 -40.67 28.41
CA ARG A 955 43.39 -41.08 27.67
C ARG A 955 44.63 -41.27 28.56
N LEU A 956 44.81 -40.47 29.61
CA LEU A 956 45.92 -40.65 30.54
C LEU A 956 45.68 -41.87 31.46
N GLN A 957 44.43 -42.18 31.79
CA GLN A 957 44.03 -43.37 32.55
C GLN A 957 44.18 -44.63 31.68
N GLU A 958 43.69 -44.62 30.44
CA GLU A 958 43.93 -45.64 29.41
C GLU A 958 45.43 -45.81 29.19
N LYS A 959 46.20 -44.73 29.05
CA LYS A 959 47.65 -44.81 28.91
C LYS A 959 48.31 -45.45 30.14
N ALA A 960 47.85 -45.15 31.36
CA ALA A 960 48.35 -45.81 32.56
C ALA A 960 48.05 -47.33 32.55
N LEU A 961 46.86 -47.70 32.09
CA LEU A 961 46.41 -49.08 32.01
C LEU A 961 47.08 -49.87 30.87
N GLU A 962 47.14 -49.31 29.66
CA GLU A 962 47.67 -49.95 28.45
C GLU A 962 49.21 -49.95 28.40
N GLU A 963 49.88 -48.81 28.65
CA GLU A 963 51.35 -48.75 28.57
C GLU A 963 52.02 -49.36 29.81
N TYR A 964 51.38 -49.25 30.98
CA TYR A 964 52.02 -49.62 32.25
C TYR A 964 51.28 -50.69 33.07
N GLY A 965 50.05 -51.07 32.71
CA GLY A 965 49.29 -52.12 33.38
C GLY A 965 48.75 -51.73 34.76
N MET A 966 48.60 -50.43 35.04
CA MET A 966 48.22 -49.92 36.35
C MET A 966 46.87 -49.19 36.31
N GLU A 967 45.98 -49.54 37.23
CA GLU A 967 44.74 -48.81 37.47
C GLU A 967 45.01 -47.50 38.23
N VAL A 968 44.13 -46.53 38.06
CA VAL A 968 44.31 -45.14 38.53
C VAL A 968 44.48 -45.06 40.05
N GLU A 969 43.66 -45.80 40.80
CA GLU A 969 43.74 -45.84 42.26
C GLU A 969 45.05 -46.47 42.74
N GLY A 970 45.50 -47.55 42.10
CA GLY A 970 46.80 -48.18 42.39
C GLY A 970 47.99 -47.29 42.02
N LEU A 971 47.92 -46.58 40.89
CA LEU A 971 48.96 -45.66 40.44
C LEU A 971 49.12 -44.48 41.39
N VAL A 972 48.03 -43.86 41.84
CA VAL A 972 48.07 -42.74 42.80
C VAL A 972 48.45 -43.22 44.20
N ALA A 973 47.98 -44.40 44.63
CA ALA A 973 48.32 -44.96 45.94
C ALA A 973 49.80 -45.34 46.09
N GLU A 974 50.43 -45.87 45.03
CA GLU A 974 51.83 -46.32 45.06
C GLU A 974 52.84 -45.26 44.58
N TYR A 975 52.44 -44.38 43.65
CA TYR A 975 53.33 -43.43 42.97
C TYR A 975 52.85 -41.97 43.02
N GLY A 976 51.77 -41.68 43.74
CA GLY A 976 51.24 -40.31 43.88
C GLY A 976 52.18 -39.34 44.59
N PRO A 977 51.90 -38.02 44.50
CA PRO A 977 52.75 -36.98 45.06
C PRO A 977 52.87 -37.02 46.60
N ASP A 978 51.92 -37.68 47.27
CA ASP A 978 51.95 -37.88 48.73
C ASP A 978 52.83 -39.07 49.17
N GLN A 979 53.36 -39.87 48.24
CA GLN A 979 54.23 -41.02 48.52
C GLN A 979 55.72 -40.67 48.44
N LEU A 980 56.52 -41.24 49.35
CA LEU A 980 57.97 -41.02 49.38
C LEU A 980 58.68 -41.77 48.23
N VAL A 981 59.71 -41.15 47.65
CA VAL A 981 60.47 -41.69 46.51
C VAL A 981 61.63 -42.57 47.00
N PRO A 982 61.78 -43.82 46.51
CA PRO A 982 62.90 -44.68 46.87
C PRO A 982 64.26 -44.13 46.40
N PRO A 983 65.33 -44.26 47.21
CA PRO A 983 66.65 -43.75 46.85
C PRO A 983 67.35 -44.62 45.79
N GLN A 984 68.28 -44.01 45.03
CA GLN A 984 69.03 -44.68 43.96
C GLN A 984 70.16 -45.59 44.48
N ASP A 985 70.59 -45.40 45.73
CA ASP A 985 71.62 -46.20 46.40
C ASP A 985 70.93 -47.04 47.51
N PRO A 986 71.08 -48.37 47.56
CA PRO A 986 70.37 -49.22 48.52
C PRO A 986 70.63 -48.89 50.00
N GLU A 987 71.65 -48.09 50.31
CA GLU A 987 72.03 -47.68 51.67
C GLU A 987 71.49 -46.29 52.09
N ALA A 988 70.76 -45.56 51.24
CA ALA A 988 70.23 -44.22 51.53
C ALA A 988 68.75 -44.21 52.01
N SER A 989 68.24 -43.07 52.49
CA SER A 989 66.86 -42.92 53.02
C SER A 989 65.88 -42.29 52.00
N PRO A 990 64.58 -42.64 51.99
CA PRO A 990 63.58 -42.10 51.05
C PRO A 990 63.28 -40.60 51.24
N GLU A 991 62.95 -39.88 50.16
CA GLU A 991 62.71 -38.42 50.14
C GLU A 991 61.30 -38.03 49.65
N PRO A 992 60.74 -36.85 50.00
CA PRO A 992 59.45 -36.36 49.50
C PRO A 992 59.45 -36.08 47.99
N PHE A 993 58.28 -36.21 47.35
CA PHE A 993 58.12 -35.91 45.93
C PHE A 993 58.30 -34.42 45.63
N ASP A 994 59.29 -34.09 44.79
CA ASP A 994 59.48 -32.76 44.20
C ASP A 994 59.45 -32.90 42.68
N ARG A 995 58.44 -32.28 42.04
CA ARG A 995 58.24 -32.35 40.59
C ARG A 995 59.44 -31.84 39.82
N ALA A 996 60.11 -30.77 40.25
CA ALA A 996 61.29 -30.25 39.54
C ALA A 996 62.49 -31.21 39.65
N VAL A 997 62.59 -31.95 40.76
CA VAL A 997 63.60 -33.00 40.96
C VAL A 997 63.26 -34.25 40.15
N GLN A 998 62.00 -34.71 40.14
CA GLN A 998 61.57 -35.86 39.34
C GLN A 998 61.55 -35.55 37.84
N GLU A 999 61.21 -34.33 37.42
CA GLU A 999 61.41 -33.87 36.05
C GLU A 999 62.88 -33.78 35.72
N LYS A 1000 63.76 -33.31 36.62
CA LYS A 1000 65.22 -33.40 36.40
C LYS A 1000 65.71 -34.83 36.33
N ARG A 1001 65.14 -35.76 37.11
CA ARG A 1001 65.49 -37.19 37.15
C ARG A 1001 64.98 -37.89 35.89
N ALA A 1002 63.74 -37.67 35.49
CA ALA A 1002 63.16 -38.12 34.23
C ALA A 1002 63.86 -37.48 33.04
N LYS A 1003 64.26 -36.21 33.11
CA LYS A 1003 65.01 -35.48 32.07
C LYS A 1003 66.49 -35.82 32.09
N ALA A 1004 67.05 -36.30 33.19
CA ALA A 1004 68.41 -36.85 33.29
C ALA A 1004 68.45 -38.29 32.77
N ALA A 1005 67.49 -39.13 33.14
CA ALA A 1005 67.26 -40.46 32.58
C ALA A 1005 66.85 -40.37 31.10
N GLU A 1006 66.03 -39.39 30.69
CA GLU A 1006 65.74 -39.06 29.28
C GLU A 1006 66.93 -38.42 28.61
N ARG A 1007 67.78 -37.64 29.30
CA ARG A 1007 69.05 -37.14 28.74
C ARG A 1007 70.05 -38.26 28.60
N GLN A 1008 70.07 -39.27 29.47
CA GLN A 1008 70.90 -40.46 29.35
C GLN A 1008 70.33 -41.38 28.27
N MET A 1009 69.01 -41.54 28.18
CA MET A 1009 68.28 -42.18 27.08
C MET A 1009 68.46 -41.43 25.75
N ALA A 1010 68.56 -40.10 25.77
CA ALA A 1010 68.76 -39.23 24.61
C ALA A 1010 70.25 -39.03 24.26
N GLN A 1011 71.17 -39.16 25.23
CA GLN A 1011 72.63 -39.25 25.03
C GLN A 1011 72.98 -40.61 24.44
N LEU A 1012 72.34 -41.69 24.93
CA LEU A 1012 72.34 -42.98 24.27
C LEU A 1012 71.67 -42.88 22.89
N GLY A 1013 70.66 -42.03 22.76
CA GLY A 1013 69.80 -41.91 21.59
C GLY A 1013 68.65 -42.92 21.67
N LYS A 1014 67.56 -42.73 20.89
CA LYS A 1014 66.43 -43.70 20.82
C LYS A 1014 66.97 -45.10 20.50
N VAL A 1015 67.10 -45.92 21.53
CA VAL A 1015 67.37 -47.35 21.48
C VAL A 1015 66.14 -47.98 20.88
N ASN A 1016 66.26 -48.36 19.62
CA ASN A 1016 65.10 -48.72 18.84
C ASN A 1016 65.06 -50.26 18.67
N PRO A 1017 64.26 -50.99 19.48
CA PRO A 1017 64.05 -52.44 19.32
C PRO A 1017 63.21 -52.75 18.06
N LEU A 1018 62.47 -51.75 17.59
CA LEU A 1018 61.71 -51.69 16.35
C LEU A 1018 62.48 -50.93 15.24
N ALA A 1019 63.78 -50.65 15.41
CA ALA A 1019 64.56 -49.84 14.43
C ALA A 1019 64.60 -50.49 13.07
N LEU A 1020 64.51 -51.81 13.11
CA LEU A 1020 64.49 -52.71 11.98
C LEU A 1020 63.22 -52.56 11.14
N GLU A 1021 62.08 -52.23 11.76
CA GLU A 1021 60.78 -52.11 11.09
C GLU A 1021 60.39 -50.64 10.85
N GLU A 1022 60.69 -49.76 11.80
CA GLU A 1022 60.43 -48.32 11.72
C GLU A 1022 61.30 -47.60 10.68
N PHE A 1023 62.54 -48.05 10.42
CA PHE A 1023 63.36 -47.44 9.35
C PHE A 1023 62.69 -47.61 7.97
N ALA A 1024 62.08 -48.77 7.71
CA ALA A 1024 61.39 -49.07 6.46
C ALA A 1024 60.07 -48.29 6.31
N ALA A 1025 59.27 -48.17 7.38
CA ALA A 1025 57.99 -47.45 7.36
C ALA A 1025 58.15 -45.91 7.34
N LEU A 1026 59.19 -45.36 7.98
CA LEU A 1026 59.45 -43.92 8.03
C LEU A 1026 60.07 -43.37 6.74
N GLU A 1027 60.79 -44.17 5.95
CA GLU A 1027 61.34 -43.77 4.65
C GLU A 1027 60.23 -43.52 3.62
N GLU A 1028 59.23 -44.40 3.57
CA GLU A 1028 58.05 -44.29 2.69
C GLU A 1028 57.15 -43.09 3.08
N ARG A 1029 56.93 -42.90 4.39
CA ARG A 1029 56.12 -41.79 4.92
C ARG A 1029 56.79 -40.43 4.77
N HIS A 1030 58.12 -40.35 4.89
CA HIS A 1030 58.87 -39.13 4.64
C HIS A 1030 58.84 -38.74 3.15
N ALA A 1031 58.93 -39.70 2.23
CA ALA A 1031 58.81 -39.44 0.79
C ALA A 1031 57.43 -38.86 0.42
N PHE A 1032 56.35 -39.41 0.98
CA PHE A 1032 54.98 -38.91 0.78
C PHE A 1032 54.73 -37.52 1.39
N LEU A 1033 55.18 -37.26 2.63
CA LEU A 1033 54.98 -35.95 3.28
C LEU A 1033 55.88 -34.85 2.72
N THR A 1034 57.02 -35.20 2.12
CA THR A 1034 57.88 -34.23 1.42
C THR A 1034 57.23 -33.74 0.12
N SER A 1035 56.58 -34.62 -0.66
CA SER A 1035 55.84 -34.21 -1.85
C SER A 1035 54.61 -33.36 -1.50
N GLN A 1036 53.84 -33.75 -0.48
CA GLN A 1036 52.68 -32.99 0.02
C GLN A 1036 53.08 -31.61 0.60
N LEU A 1037 54.23 -31.51 1.25
CA LEU A 1037 54.76 -30.25 1.76
C LEU A 1037 55.22 -29.33 0.62
N GLU A 1038 55.86 -29.87 -0.42
CA GLU A 1038 56.23 -29.08 -1.60
C GLU A 1038 54.99 -28.57 -2.34
N ASP A 1039 53.95 -29.41 -2.47
CA ASP A 1039 52.66 -29.03 -3.02
C ASP A 1039 51.97 -27.95 -2.16
N LEU A 1040 51.91 -28.10 -0.83
CA LEU A 1040 51.30 -27.09 0.05
C LEU A 1040 52.11 -25.78 0.10
N LYS A 1041 53.44 -25.84 0.04
CA LYS A 1041 54.30 -24.65 -0.09
C LYS A 1041 54.11 -23.97 -1.43
N LYS A 1042 53.86 -24.74 -2.49
CA LYS A 1042 53.54 -24.25 -3.83
C LYS A 1042 52.16 -23.60 -3.80
N THR A 1043 51.12 -24.28 -3.33
CA THR A 1043 49.77 -23.72 -3.17
C THR A 1043 49.71 -22.51 -2.25
N ARG A 1044 50.49 -22.44 -1.16
CA ARG A 1044 50.58 -21.22 -0.32
C ARG A 1044 51.25 -20.09 -1.07
N ARG A 1045 52.37 -20.35 -1.77
CA ARG A 1045 53.02 -19.35 -2.62
C ARG A 1045 52.06 -18.90 -3.71
N ASP A 1046 51.45 -19.82 -4.44
CA ASP A 1046 50.44 -19.54 -5.45
C ASP A 1046 49.27 -18.74 -4.87
N LEU A 1047 48.76 -19.03 -3.67
CA LEU A 1047 47.68 -18.25 -3.03
C LEU A 1047 48.14 -16.88 -2.52
N PHE A 1048 49.36 -16.78 -2.02
CA PHE A 1048 49.94 -15.51 -1.58
C PHE A 1048 50.30 -14.62 -2.77
N ASP A 1049 50.84 -15.22 -3.82
CA ASP A 1049 51.09 -14.62 -5.11
C ASP A 1049 49.75 -14.25 -5.75
N ILE A 1050 48.70 -15.07 -5.70
CA ILE A 1050 47.34 -14.67 -6.11
C ILE A 1050 46.82 -13.51 -5.26
N VAL A 1051 47.01 -13.48 -3.95
CA VAL A 1051 46.57 -12.36 -3.09
C VAL A 1051 47.34 -11.09 -3.43
N LYS A 1052 48.65 -11.20 -3.64
CA LYS A 1052 49.54 -10.10 -4.01
C LYS A 1052 49.26 -9.62 -5.43
N ASP A 1053 49.03 -10.53 -6.37
CA ASP A 1053 48.65 -10.27 -7.75
C ASP A 1053 47.25 -9.67 -7.78
N VAL A 1054 46.33 -10.12 -6.93
CA VAL A 1054 45.00 -9.51 -6.77
C VAL A 1054 45.11 -8.14 -6.16
N ASP A 1055 45.97 -7.91 -5.15
CA ASP A 1055 46.17 -6.60 -4.54
C ASP A 1055 46.87 -5.62 -5.46
N GLN A 1056 47.92 -6.08 -6.14
CA GLN A 1056 48.61 -5.34 -7.17
C GLN A 1056 47.66 -5.05 -8.32
N ARG A 1057 46.84 -6.02 -8.74
CA ARG A 1057 45.82 -5.80 -9.77
C ARG A 1057 44.72 -4.86 -9.29
N VAL A 1058 44.30 -4.93 -8.03
CA VAL A 1058 43.33 -4.01 -7.42
C VAL A 1058 43.89 -2.60 -7.39
N GLN A 1059 45.14 -2.43 -6.95
CA GLN A 1059 45.83 -1.14 -6.91
C GLN A 1059 46.09 -0.59 -8.31
N GLU A 1060 46.55 -1.42 -9.26
CA GLU A 1060 46.78 -1.04 -10.65
C GLU A 1060 45.48 -0.68 -11.36
N VAL A 1061 44.43 -1.50 -11.20
CA VAL A 1061 43.12 -1.27 -11.82
C VAL A 1061 42.44 -0.07 -11.20
N PHE A 1062 42.54 0.12 -9.88
CA PHE A 1062 42.00 1.31 -9.21
C PHE A 1062 42.80 2.57 -9.53
N ALA A 1063 44.14 2.53 -9.50
CA ALA A 1063 44.99 3.67 -9.83
C ALA A 1063 44.83 4.07 -11.30
N ALA A 1064 44.76 3.09 -12.21
CA ALA A 1064 44.45 3.34 -13.62
C ALA A 1064 43.04 3.90 -13.78
N ALA A 1065 42.03 3.29 -13.13
CA ALA A 1065 40.65 3.79 -13.18
C ALA A 1065 40.53 5.20 -12.62
N TYR A 1066 41.22 5.52 -11.52
CA TYR A 1066 41.26 6.85 -10.92
C TYR A 1066 41.97 7.86 -11.84
N ALA A 1067 43.14 7.51 -12.40
CA ALA A 1067 43.89 8.38 -13.29
C ALA A 1067 43.09 8.69 -14.57
N GLU A 1068 42.50 7.66 -15.18
CA GLU A 1068 41.65 7.76 -16.37
C GLU A 1068 40.39 8.57 -16.08
N THR A 1069 39.73 8.30 -14.94
CA THR A 1069 38.57 9.09 -14.48
C THR A 1069 38.96 10.54 -14.18
N ALA A 1070 40.12 10.80 -13.58
CA ALA A 1070 40.58 12.16 -13.27
C ALA A 1070 40.92 12.96 -14.54
N GLU A 1071 41.55 12.33 -15.53
CA GLU A 1071 41.82 12.92 -16.83
C GLU A 1071 40.53 13.22 -17.60
N HIS A 1072 39.64 12.23 -17.70
CA HIS A 1072 38.33 12.42 -18.33
C HIS A 1072 37.49 13.45 -17.59
N PHE A 1073 37.54 13.49 -16.26
CA PHE A 1073 36.84 14.49 -15.46
C PHE A 1073 37.32 15.89 -15.78
N ALA A 1074 38.64 16.14 -15.81
CA ALA A 1074 39.19 17.45 -16.16
C ALA A 1074 38.78 17.87 -17.58
N GLY A 1075 38.82 16.94 -18.55
CA GLY A 1075 38.43 17.19 -19.94
C GLY A 1075 36.93 17.46 -20.13
N ILE A 1076 36.08 16.62 -19.54
CA ILE A 1076 34.61 16.76 -19.60
C ILE A 1076 34.18 18.02 -18.84
N PHE A 1077 34.77 18.29 -17.67
CA PHE A 1077 34.47 19.48 -16.89
C PHE A 1077 34.83 20.77 -17.65
N GLY A 1078 35.98 20.83 -18.31
CA GLY A 1078 36.38 21.99 -19.12
C GLY A 1078 35.48 22.24 -20.34
N ARG A 1079 34.85 21.20 -20.88
CA ARG A 1079 33.87 21.31 -21.98
C ARG A 1079 32.50 21.75 -21.48
N LEU A 1080 32.04 21.20 -20.36
CA LEU A 1080 30.77 21.60 -19.73
C LEU A 1080 30.86 23.02 -19.14
N PHE A 1081 32.03 23.43 -18.64
CA PHE A 1081 32.34 24.77 -18.11
C PHE A 1081 33.53 25.41 -18.82
N PRO A 1082 33.33 26.12 -19.96
CA PRO A 1082 34.40 26.85 -20.64
C PRO A 1082 35.07 27.87 -19.71
N GLY A 1083 36.36 27.69 -19.42
CA GLY A 1083 37.14 28.53 -18.50
C GLY A 1083 37.04 28.17 -17.01
N GLY A 1084 36.37 27.06 -16.66
CA GLY A 1084 36.39 26.46 -15.34
C GLY A 1084 37.43 25.34 -15.22
N GLU A 1085 37.85 25.02 -13.99
CA GLU A 1085 38.79 23.93 -13.69
C GLU A 1085 38.12 22.92 -12.74
N GLY A 1086 38.15 21.64 -13.13
CA GLY A 1086 37.70 20.54 -12.28
C GLY A 1086 38.86 19.56 -12.06
N SER A 1087 39.08 19.13 -10.83
CA SER A 1087 40.11 18.14 -10.49
C SER A 1087 39.62 17.18 -9.42
N LEU A 1088 40.01 15.91 -9.56
CA LEU A 1088 39.82 14.91 -8.52
C LEU A 1088 41.11 14.81 -7.69
N SER A 1089 40.99 14.76 -6.37
CA SER A 1089 42.14 14.56 -5.47
C SER A 1089 41.90 13.38 -4.53
N LEU A 1090 42.96 12.61 -4.27
CA LEU A 1090 42.95 11.55 -3.26
C LEU A 1090 43.14 12.16 -1.87
N THR A 1091 42.41 11.66 -0.87
CA THR A 1091 42.62 12.08 0.53
C THR A 1091 43.96 11.60 1.08
N ASP A 1092 44.43 10.42 0.62
CA ASP A 1092 45.73 9.85 0.98
C ASP A 1092 46.41 9.25 -0.27
N PRO A 1093 47.26 10.01 -0.97
CA PRO A 1093 47.89 9.57 -2.22
C PRO A 1093 48.84 8.37 -2.06
N ASP A 1094 49.33 8.09 -0.86
CA ASP A 1094 50.33 7.04 -0.60
C ASP A 1094 49.66 5.68 -0.31
N ASP A 1095 48.36 5.64 -0.01
CA ASP A 1095 47.58 4.42 0.22
C ASP A 1095 46.38 4.29 -0.76
N MET A 1096 46.66 3.72 -1.94
CA MET A 1096 45.65 3.43 -2.95
C MET A 1096 44.57 2.43 -2.50
N LEU A 1097 44.77 1.68 -1.41
CA LEU A 1097 43.79 0.72 -0.88
C LEU A 1097 42.80 1.37 0.09
N ALA A 1098 43.16 2.44 0.78
CA ALA A 1098 42.32 3.09 1.78
C ALA A 1098 41.89 4.53 1.42
N THR A 1099 42.49 5.16 0.42
CA THR A 1099 42.21 6.57 0.09
C THR A 1099 40.79 6.86 -0.42
N GLY A 1100 40.16 7.93 0.06
CA GLY A 1100 38.93 8.49 -0.51
C GLY A 1100 39.19 9.40 -1.72
N ILE A 1101 38.11 9.77 -2.42
CA ILE A 1101 38.13 10.67 -3.59
C ILE A 1101 37.39 11.96 -3.25
N GLU A 1102 38.10 13.09 -3.31
CA GLU A 1102 37.54 14.43 -3.23
C GLU A 1102 37.36 15.04 -4.62
N VAL A 1103 36.23 15.70 -4.83
CA VAL A 1103 35.91 16.39 -6.08
C VAL A 1103 36.04 17.89 -5.85
N ALA A 1104 37.00 18.53 -6.52
CA ALA A 1104 37.16 19.98 -6.52
C ALA A 1104 36.65 20.54 -7.85
N ALA A 1105 35.72 21.49 -7.77
CA ALA A 1105 35.11 22.12 -8.94
C ALA A 1105 35.20 23.65 -8.84
N ARG A 1106 35.73 24.29 -9.87
CA ARG A 1106 35.90 25.74 -9.96
C ARG A 1106 35.22 26.27 -11.22
N PRO A 1107 33.97 26.76 -11.12
CA PRO A 1107 33.30 27.46 -12.22
C PRO A 1107 33.99 28.80 -12.55
N PRO A 1108 33.82 29.33 -13.78
CA PRO A 1108 34.45 30.58 -14.20
C PRO A 1108 34.04 31.76 -13.30
N GLY A 1109 35.03 32.54 -12.85
CA GLY A 1109 34.82 33.77 -12.08
C GLY A 1109 34.63 33.62 -10.56
N LYS A 1110 34.62 32.40 -9.98
CA LYS A 1110 34.51 32.16 -8.53
C LYS A 1110 35.74 31.45 -7.94
N LYS A 1111 36.10 31.75 -6.69
CA LYS A 1111 37.08 30.98 -5.89
C LYS A 1111 36.32 30.10 -4.90
N VAL A 1112 36.13 28.80 -5.14
CA VAL A 1112 35.47 27.96 -4.12
C VAL A 1112 36.05 26.54 -4.03
N LYS A 1113 36.09 26.02 -2.79
CA LYS A 1113 36.67 24.73 -2.35
C LYS A 1113 35.65 23.71 -1.81
N ARG A 1114 34.32 23.94 -1.86
CA ARG A 1114 33.29 23.01 -1.34
C ARG A 1114 32.06 22.96 -2.26
N LEU A 1115 31.63 21.76 -2.64
CA LEU A 1115 30.48 21.48 -3.53
C LEU A 1115 29.15 22.08 -3.03
N SER A 1116 29.01 22.30 -1.72
CA SER A 1116 27.81 22.83 -1.07
C SER A 1116 27.50 24.30 -1.39
N LEU A 1117 28.46 25.04 -1.96
CA LEU A 1117 28.36 26.48 -2.24
C LEU A 1117 28.05 26.81 -3.72
N LEU A 1118 27.85 25.78 -4.55
CA LEU A 1118 27.52 25.90 -5.97
C LEU A 1118 26.00 25.99 -6.18
N SER A 1119 25.56 26.61 -7.29
CA SER A 1119 24.13 26.66 -7.64
C SER A 1119 23.57 25.27 -7.95
N GLY A 1120 22.27 25.05 -7.81
CA GLY A 1120 21.63 23.74 -8.05
C GLY A 1120 21.99 23.13 -9.42
N GLY A 1121 21.93 23.92 -10.49
CA GLY A 1121 22.32 23.50 -11.84
C GLY A 1121 23.83 23.26 -12.01
N GLU A 1122 24.68 24.08 -11.37
CA GLU A 1122 26.14 23.89 -11.37
C GLU A 1122 26.54 22.59 -10.66
N ARG A 1123 25.91 22.27 -9.52
CA ARG A 1123 26.15 21.02 -8.80
C ARG A 1123 25.77 19.80 -9.64
N SER A 1124 24.60 19.82 -10.27
CA SER A 1124 24.16 18.73 -11.14
C SER A 1124 25.12 18.50 -12.30
N LEU A 1125 25.62 19.57 -12.94
CA LEU A 1125 26.66 19.47 -13.97
C LEU A 1125 27.98 18.86 -13.46
N VAL A 1126 28.42 19.19 -12.24
CA VAL A 1126 29.63 18.59 -11.64
C VAL A 1126 29.44 17.09 -11.39
N ALA A 1127 28.27 16.68 -10.90
CA ALA A 1127 27.94 15.27 -10.68
C ALA A 1127 27.85 14.50 -11.99
N ILE A 1128 27.21 15.07 -13.01
CA ILE A 1128 27.15 14.51 -14.36
C ILE A 1128 28.56 14.41 -14.96
N ALA A 1129 29.40 15.44 -14.82
CA ALA A 1129 30.78 15.41 -15.29
C ALA A 1129 31.58 14.26 -14.63
N PHE A 1130 31.39 14.03 -13.34
CA PHE A 1130 32.03 12.94 -12.60
C PHE A 1130 31.53 11.57 -13.06
N LEU A 1131 30.22 11.38 -13.17
CA LEU A 1131 29.63 10.12 -13.63
C LEU A 1131 30.03 9.80 -15.06
N VAL A 1132 29.97 10.79 -15.97
CA VAL A 1132 30.39 10.59 -17.36
C VAL A 1132 31.89 10.34 -17.48
N ALA A 1133 32.72 10.93 -16.61
CA ALA A 1133 34.14 10.60 -16.57
C ALA A 1133 34.39 9.15 -16.16
N VAL A 1134 33.63 8.64 -15.18
CA VAL A 1134 33.66 7.22 -14.78
C VAL A 1134 33.21 6.32 -15.93
N PHE A 1135 32.13 6.67 -16.64
CA PHE A 1135 31.62 5.90 -17.79
C PHE A 1135 32.56 5.89 -18.98
N LYS A 1136 33.28 6.99 -19.22
CA LYS A 1136 34.25 7.07 -20.30
C LYS A 1136 35.49 6.23 -19.99
N ALA A 1137 35.91 6.19 -18.72
CA ALA A 1137 36.98 5.33 -18.26
C ALA A 1137 36.60 3.84 -18.32
N ARG A 1138 35.33 3.51 -18.12
CA ARG A 1138 34.80 2.14 -18.11
C ARG A 1138 33.44 2.07 -18.82
N PRO A 1139 33.42 1.84 -20.14
CA PRO A 1139 32.19 1.82 -20.91
C PRO A 1139 31.35 0.59 -20.57
N SER A 1140 30.10 0.83 -20.14
CA SER A 1140 29.05 -0.16 -20.05
C SER A 1140 28.40 -0.36 -21.44
N PRO A 1141 27.86 -1.57 -21.74
CA PRO A 1141 27.15 -1.84 -23.00
C PRO A 1141 25.98 -0.87 -23.27
N PHE A 1142 25.32 -0.39 -22.22
CA PHE A 1142 24.28 0.63 -22.30
C PHE A 1142 24.25 1.52 -21.06
N TYR A 1143 23.57 2.66 -21.18
CA TYR A 1143 23.29 3.63 -20.11
C TYR A 1143 21.84 4.09 -20.19
N VAL A 1144 21.20 4.25 -19.04
CA VAL A 1144 19.82 4.77 -18.92
C VAL A 1144 19.85 6.06 -18.11
N LEU A 1145 19.37 7.16 -18.69
CA LEU A 1145 19.41 8.51 -18.12
C LEU A 1145 17.96 8.99 -17.92
N ASP A 1146 17.53 9.27 -16.70
CA ASP A 1146 16.18 9.75 -16.37
C ASP A 1146 16.18 11.21 -15.92
N GLU A 1147 15.72 12.11 -16.81
CA GLU A 1147 15.53 13.55 -16.57
C GLU A 1147 16.75 14.27 -15.98
N VAL A 1148 17.96 13.83 -16.34
CA VAL A 1148 19.23 14.36 -15.82
C VAL A 1148 19.47 15.83 -16.17
N GLU A 1149 18.82 16.32 -17.24
CA GLU A 1149 18.91 17.68 -17.75
C GLU A 1149 17.85 18.64 -17.18
N ALA A 1150 16.93 18.17 -16.32
CA ALA A 1150 15.79 18.97 -15.84
C ALA A 1150 16.18 20.26 -15.09
N ALA A 1151 17.37 20.28 -14.49
CA ALA A 1151 17.90 21.44 -13.75
C ALA A 1151 18.90 22.30 -14.56
N LEU A 1152 19.06 22.03 -15.86
CA LEU A 1152 20.03 22.68 -16.73
C LEU A 1152 19.36 23.74 -17.63
N ASP A 1153 20.11 24.81 -17.94
CA ASP A 1153 19.70 25.80 -18.92
C ASP A 1153 20.00 25.32 -20.36
N ASP A 1154 19.38 25.96 -21.35
CA ASP A 1154 19.53 25.63 -22.77
C ASP A 1154 20.98 25.52 -23.25
N THR A 1155 21.88 26.35 -22.69
CA THR A 1155 23.29 26.40 -23.06
C THR A 1155 24.05 25.20 -22.50
N ASN A 1156 23.84 24.84 -21.24
CA ASN A 1156 24.51 23.68 -20.65
C ASN A 1156 23.88 22.36 -21.15
N THR A 1157 22.59 22.33 -21.47
CA THR A 1157 21.95 21.19 -22.14
C THR A 1157 22.59 20.90 -23.50
N GLN A 1158 22.91 21.93 -24.28
CA GLN A 1158 23.61 21.74 -25.57
C GLN A 1158 25.03 21.18 -25.38
N ARG A 1159 25.73 21.59 -24.33
CA ARG A 1159 27.05 21.03 -23.98
C ARG A 1159 26.96 19.57 -23.55
N LEU A 1160 25.91 19.22 -22.79
CA LEU A 1160 25.64 17.85 -22.37
C LEU A 1160 25.33 16.94 -23.56
N ILE A 1161 24.54 17.42 -24.53
CA ILE A 1161 24.24 16.68 -25.77
C ILE A 1161 25.52 16.34 -26.54
N GLY A 1162 26.46 17.27 -26.66
CA GLY A 1162 27.76 16.99 -27.29
C GLY A 1162 28.56 15.89 -26.57
N VAL A 1163 28.38 15.74 -25.27
CA VAL A 1163 28.98 14.63 -24.50
C VAL A 1163 28.23 13.31 -24.73
N PHE A 1164 26.90 13.33 -24.89
CA PHE A 1164 26.11 12.14 -25.24
C PHE A 1164 26.44 11.63 -26.66
N GLU A 1165 26.69 12.53 -27.61
CA GLU A 1165 27.12 12.14 -28.96
C GLU A 1165 28.45 11.39 -28.94
N GLU A 1166 29.41 11.77 -28.09
CA GLU A 1166 30.67 11.04 -27.94
C GLU A 1166 30.50 9.67 -27.28
N LEU A 1167 29.56 9.53 -26.34
CA LEU A 1167 29.28 8.25 -25.68
C LEU A 1167 28.53 7.26 -26.59
N ARG A 1168 27.79 7.77 -27.57
CA ARG A 1168 27.04 6.97 -28.56
C ARG A 1168 27.93 6.00 -29.34
N ASP A 1169 29.17 6.41 -29.63
CA ASP A 1169 30.08 5.62 -30.46
C ASP A 1169 30.52 4.31 -29.77
N THR A 1170 30.40 4.24 -28.44
CA THR A 1170 30.85 3.09 -27.64
C THR A 1170 29.73 2.39 -26.87
N SER A 1171 28.60 3.05 -26.62
CA SER A 1171 27.54 2.56 -25.73
C SER A 1171 26.15 2.95 -26.21
N GLN A 1172 25.15 2.09 -25.97
CA GLN A 1172 23.74 2.41 -26.20
C GLN A 1172 23.24 3.38 -25.12
N LEU A 1173 22.60 4.48 -25.50
CA LEU A 1173 22.06 5.49 -24.58
C LEU A 1173 20.54 5.48 -24.64
N ILE A 1174 19.88 5.27 -23.49
CA ILE A 1174 18.43 5.38 -23.35
C ILE A 1174 18.15 6.61 -22.48
N VAL A 1175 17.67 7.68 -23.10
CA VAL A 1175 17.48 8.97 -22.43
C VAL A 1175 16.00 9.27 -22.28
N ILE A 1176 15.51 9.43 -21.05
CA ILE A 1176 14.17 9.91 -20.77
C ILE A 1176 14.23 11.42 -20.61
N THR A 1177 13.59 12.14 -21.53
CA THR A 1177 13.68 13.59 -21.60
C THR A 1177 12.37 14.25 -22.00
N HIS A 1178 12.16 15.48 -21.54
CA HIS A 1178 11.13 16.40 -22.05
C HIS A 1178 11.74 17.61 -22.78
N GLN A 1179 13.08 17.68 -22.88
CA GLN A 1179 13.80 18.79 -23.50
C GLN A 1179 13.93 18.59 -25.01
N LYS A 1180 13.43 19.54 -25.80
CA LYS A 1180 13.44 19.47 -27.27
C LYS A 1180 14.84 19.28 -27.86
N ARG A 1181 15.84 19.99 -27.31
CA ARG A 1181 17.23 19.90 -27.79
C ARG A 1181 17.81 18.49 -27.67
N THR A 1182 17.50 17.77 -26.59
CA THR A 1182 17.96 16.40 -26.38
C THR A 1182 17.29 15.43 -27.35
N MET A 1183 16.02 15.69 -27.71
CA MET A 1183 15.28 14.89 -28.69
C MET A 1183 15.83 15.03 -30.11
N GLU A 1184 16.34 16.21 -30.49
CA GLU A 1184 16.92 16.47 -31.81
C GLU A 1184 18.20 15.66 -32.07
N GLY A 1185 18.93 15.28 -31.02
CA GLY A 1185 20.13 14.45 -31.09
C GLY A 1185 19.89 12.94 -31.05
N ALA A 1186 18.63 12.48 -30.97
CA ALA A 1186 18.28 11.07 -30.85
C ALA A 1186 18.26 10.35 -32.21
N ASP A 1187 18.67 9.08 -32.22
CA ASP A 1187 18.59 8.21 -33.39
C ASP A 1187 17.18 7.56 -33.50
N ALA A 1188 16.57 7.25 -32.35
CA ALA A 1188 15.20 6.78 -32.24
C ALA A 1188 14.42 7.51 -31.13
N LEU A 1189 13.15 7.82 -31.39
CA LEU A 1189 12.22 8.41 -30.44
C LEU A 1189 11.10 7.44 -30.07
N TYR A 1190 10.87 7.28 -28.77
CA TYR A 1190 9.76 6.54 -28.20
C TYR A 1190 8.81 7.50 -27.49
N GLY A 1191 7.68 7.80 -28.12
CA GLY A 1191 6.60 8.58 -27.53
C GLY A 1191 5.76 7.74 -26.58
N VAL A 1192 5.82 8.02 -25.28
CA VAL A 1192 4.92 7.49 -24.26
C VAL A 1192 3.79 8.49 -24.05
N SER A 1193 2.59 8.11 -24.49
CA SER A 1193 1.37 8.90 -24.30
C SER A 1193 0.41 8.17 -23.38
N MET A 1194 -0.34 8.92 -22.59
CA MET A 1194 -1.44 8.40 -21.79
C MET A 1194 -2.72 8.93 -22.40
N ARG A 1195 -3.60 8.04 -22.87
CA ARG A 1195 -4.93 8.43 -23.34
C ARG A 1195 -5.82 8.68 -22.12
N GLY A 1196 -7.00 9.29 -22.30
CA GLY A 1196 -7.93 9.63 -21.21
C GLY A 1196 -8.42 8.47 -20.34
N ASP A 1197 -8.00 7.24 -20.64
CA ASP A 1197 -8.23 6.01 -19.87
C ASP A 1197 -7.17 5.72 -18.79
N GLY A 1198 -6.12 6.55 -18.69
CA GLY A 1198 -5.05 6.41 -17.68
C GLY A 1198 -4.07 5.26 -17.95
N VAL A 1199 -4.07 4.71 -19.18
CA VAL A 1199 -3.16 3.65 -19.61
C VAL A 1199 -2.08 4.24 -20.52
N SER A 1200 -0.81 3.94 -20.22
CA SER A 1200 0.32 4.36 -21.05
C SER A 1200 0.40 3.49 -22.32
N GLN A 1201 0.52 4.14 -23.49
CA GLN A 1201 0.82 3.52 -24.78
C GLN A 1201 2.13 4.09 -25.34
N VAL A 1202 2.88 3.24 -26.04
CA VAL A 1202 4.17 3.60 -26.64
C VAL A 1202 4.05 3.64 -28.15
N ILE A 1203 4.58 4.69 -28.76
CA ILE A 1203 4.71 4.88 -30.20
C ILE A 1203 6.19 5.07 -30.52
N SER A 1204 6.71 4.40 -31.54
CA SER A 1204 8.12 4.50 -31.96
C SER A 1204 8.28 5.25 -33.27
N GLN A 1205 9.26 6.12 -33.38
CA GLN A 1205 9.66 6.79 -34.61
C GLN A 1205 11.19 6.79 -34.71
N ARG A 1206 11.74 6.28 -35.82
CA ARG A 1206 13.17 6.39 -36.14
C ARG A 1206 13.44 7.75 -36.79
N LEU A 1207 14.51 8.42 -36.37
CA LEU A 1207 14.89 9.74 -36.88
C LEU A 1207 16.04 9.70 -37.89
N ARG A 1208 16.90 8.68 -37.84
CA ARG A 1208 18.00 8.48 -38.80
C ARG A 1208 17.87 7.12 -39.49
N GLU A 1209 17.98 7.09 -40.82
CA GLU A 1209 18.10 5.85 -41.58
C GLU A 1209 19.52 5.30 -41.44
N ALA A 1210 19.65 4.00 -41.16
CA ALA A 1210 20.94 3.33 -41.06
C ALA A 1210 21.60 3.26 -42.45
N GLU A 1211 22.82 3.77 -42.59
CA GLU A 1211 23.68 3.36 -43.72
C GLU A 1211 23.94 1.84 -43.58
N PRO A 1212 23.76 1.06 -44.65
CA PRO A 1212 24.00 -0.37 -44.61
C PRO A 1212 25.49 -0.64 -44.39
N ALA A 1213 25.80 -1.48 -43.40
CA ALA A 1213 27.14 -1.94 -43.05
C ALA A 1213 27.83 -2.73 -44.16
#